data_AF-A0A7J4FQX9-F1
#
_entry.id   AF-A0A7J4FQX9-F1
#
_cell.length_a   1.000
_cell.length_b   1.000
_cell.length_c   1.000
_cell.angle_alpha   90.00
_cell.angle_beta   90.00
_cell.angle_gamma   90.00
#
_symmetry.space_group_name_H-M   'P 1'
#
loop_
_entity.id
_entity.type
_entity.pdbx_description
1 polymer ?
#
loop_
_entity_poly.entity_id
_entity_poly.type
_entity_poly.pdbx_seq_one_letter_code
_entity_poly.pdbx_strand_id
1 'polypeptide(L)'
;PGDVKFARLYTGGMLCSKDGATWLNMTLNGESLGNLTILGINDVNPNVYMSEVGFAGWIYYNITDKVVAGAINNATLYGDTFYDEDGKKLGYGTKYIYGIVMVVVYEDPEKPETQYWIREGCDYLHKEFPYAAERKNITITFPGADNRTCENATLRTLSCFGKEEFNETLWVNGRLAATDIADARNGYSFDLNRTEITEYLRSSDNYVTYDRGDGIMMIGCSALILGKIEIIPDLVVQEGLDVNLKTGEPTIGVVANHDYVVEAEIKNKGTGASGETTATLYVDSAPVESGIVPSIDPTDKKTIAFNWTPISAGMHTLNVTIDPDDTVNESIEFNNLLSQDLYVHSEGEADVLPEIAFLPTRFSNETTIEVTVTNDGTGDVSDLRVSLVMDGVIAANNTLSLSAKSVSTTGFVYSAEHLSTHTAGIMLDPDDVISESDETNNNVSATFKIVEVRKIAGISWVDTDLIFDITKLVPEGATAIDVLKSVANLTYSTPGSPTPEINGVNKSSEESKWFWLFINGLPYPYSAPPYPLHDGEVMVHTHDRTLGVVIDGIGHYFQPRPAFMYPEPFLHGHKGMVPNTTIVYSHGFESDATAIQNRLLDSGVVNVTTTLAGNVTGNQTENDNLILIGTPDANDIIYEISNSYYLVGMPVYFKGGLMYDSTTGDVYSAGGLLIACDNPFDNSPGEMSYDDTGPSIFIAAGLDNESAHATSALLSTPGSLDGCYEFWKFVSPVRI
;
A
#
# COMPACT_ATOMS: atom_id res chain seq x y z
N PRO A 1 24.43 29.19 26.46
CA PRO A 1 24.36 27.74 26.77
C PRO A 1 23.63 27.60 28.11
N GLY A 2 22.92 26.49 28.36
CA GLY A 2 22.53 26.12 29.72
C GLY A 2 23.75 25.72 30.54
N ASP A 3 23.59 24.85 31.53
CA ASP A 3 24.69 24.46 32.41
C ASP A 3 25.83 23.78 31.64
N VAL A 4 27.05 24.32 31.70
CA VAL A 4 28.19 23.86 30.91
C VAL A 4 28.81 22.64 31.58
N LYS A 5 28.77 21.49 30.90
CA LYS A 5 29.34 20.23 31.41
C LYS A 5 30.78 20.00 30.98
N PHE A 6 31.17 20.57 29.85
CA PHE A 6 32.52 20.47 29.31
C PHE A 6 32.80 21.66 28.38
N ALA A 7 33.95 22.30 28.52
CA ALA A 7 34.43 23.22 27.50
C ALA A 7 35.96 23.21 27.35
N ARG A 8 36.43 23.21 26.10
CA ARG A 8 37.83 23.35 25.74
C ARG A 8 38.01 24.35 24.60
N LEU A 9 39.08 25.12 24.70
CA LEU A 9 39.52 26.06 23.68
C LEU A 9 40.78 25.52 23.03
N TYR A 10 40.72 25.32 21.73
CA TYR A 10 41.78 24.72 20.95
C TYR A 10 42.43 25.71 20.01
N THR A 11 43.70 25.48 19.72
CA THR A 11 44.41 26.17 18.64
C THR A 11 45.57 25.32 18.15
N GLY A 12 46.03 25.55 16.93
CA GLY A 12 47.19 24.85 16.43
C GLY A 12 47.51 25.13 14.97
N GLY A 13 48.57 24.49 14.52
CA GLY A 13 49.13 24.66 13.19
C GLY A 13 50.61 24.30 13.16
N MET A 14 51.41 24.99 12.35
CA MET A 14 52.87 24.83 12.37
C MET A 14 53.47 25.69 13.48
N LEU A 15 53.98 25.05 14.53
CA LEU A 15 54.36 25.74 15.76
C LEU A 15 55.86 26.10 15.77
N CYS A 16 56.72 25.17 15.36
CA CYS A 16 58.16 25.36 15.35
C CYS A 16 58.88 24.40 14.40
N SER A 17 60.21 24.48 14.29
CA SER A 17 60.97 23.41 13.62
C SER A 17 60.97 22.13 14.48
N LYS A 18 61.38 20.99 13.91
CA LYS A 18 61.33 19.67 14.59
C LYS A 18 61.91 19.68 16.02
N ASP A 19 63.10 20.25 16.22
CA ASP A 19 63.75 20.38 17.53
C ASP A 19 63.68 21.81 18.06
N GLY A 20 62.73 22.58 17.53
CA GLY A 20 62.54 23.99 17.78
C GLY A 20 61.71 24.28 19.04
N ALA A 21 61.47 25.57 19.27
CA ALA A 21 60.62 26.01 20.36
C ALA A 21 59.88 27.30 20.04
N THR A 22 58.66 27.42 20.57
CA THR A 22 57.85 28.65 20.54
C THR A 22 57.11 28.80 21.86
N TRP A 23 56.61 29.99 22.18
CA TRP A 23 55.66 30.14 23.27
C TRP A 23 54.37 30.79 22.79
N LEU A 24 53.25 30.38 23.39
CA LEU A 24 51.91 30.90 23.12
C LEU A 24 51.22 31.26 24.44
N ASN A 25 50.34 32.27 24.42
CA ASN A 25 49.47 32.64 25.52
C ASN A 25 48.07 32.88 24.99
N MET A 26 47.14 32.02 25.39
CA MET A 26 45.73 32.20 25.08
C MET A 26 45.07 33.08 26.14
N THR A 27 44.26 34.04 25.71
CA THR A 27 43.35 34.77 26.58
C THR A 27 41.91 34.40 26.24
N LEU A 28 41.05 34.34 27.26
CA LEU A 28 39.61 34.21 27.11
C LEU A 28 38.93 35.30 27.95
N ASN A 29 38.06 36.08 27.32
CA ASN A 29 37.34 37.18 27.96
C ASN A 29 38.28 38.21 28.64
N GLY A 30 39.47 38.41 28.06
CA GLY A 30 40.49 39.32 28.56
C GLY A 30 41.41 38.74 29.65
N GLU A 31 41.13 37.54 30.15
CA GLU A 31 41.99 36.85 31.13
C GLU A 31 42.94 35.88 30.44
N SER A 32 44.21 35.87 30.86
CA SER A 32 45.17 34.87 30.39
C SER A 32 44.88 33.48 30.94
N LEU A 33 44.96 32.48 30.06
CA LEU A 33 44.88 31.05 30.38
C LEU A 33 46.26 30.44 30.67
N GLY A 34 47.32 31.27 30.69
CA GLY A 34 48.70 30.88 30.97
C GLY A 34 49.61 30.88 29.74
N ASN A 35 50.91 31.09 29.98
CA ASN A 35 51.94 30.91 28.96
C ASN A 35 52.25 29.42 28.78
N LEU A 36 52.22 28.96 27.53
CA LEU A 36 52.59 27.62 27.12
C LEU A 36 53.87 27.69 26.29
N THR A 37 54.95 27.11 26.81
CA THR A 37 56.19 26.90 26.02
C THR A 37 56.10 25.56 25.34
N ILE A 38 56.40 25.54 24.04
CA ILE A 38 56.27 24.38 23.16
C ILE A 38 57.64 24.03 22.63
N LEU A 39 58.06 22.76 22.76
CA LEU A 39 59.43 22.29 22.51
C LEU A 39 59.52 21.28 21.35
N GLY A 40 58.74 21.50 20.28
CA GLY A 40 58.78 20.66 19.07
C GLY A 40 58.54 19.19 19.37
N ILE A 41 59.32 18.29 18.77
CA ILE A 41 59.21 16.83 18.98
C ILE A 41 59.52 16.39 20.42
N ASN A 42 60.18 17.24 21.20
CA ASN A 42 60.55 16.96 22.60
C ASN A 42 59.53 17.52 23.60
N ASP A 43 58.39 18.03 23.12
CA ASP A 43 57.33 18.53 24.00
C ASP A 43 56.69 17.38 24.78
N VAL A 44 56.55 17.57 26.09
CA VAL A 44 55.97 16.59 27.02
C VAL A 44 54.73 17.16 27.74
N ASN A 45 54.25 18.33 27.31
CA ASN A 45 53.11 18.96 27.94
C ASN A 45 51.82 18.20 27.55
N PRO A 46 51.02 17.74 28.53
CA PRO A 46 49.81 16.99 28.24
C PRO A 46 48.75 17.79 27.46
N ASN A 47 48.85 19.12 27.45
CA ASN A 47 47.93 20.01 26.73
C ASN A 47 48.37 20.27 25.28
N VAL A 48 49.50 19.70 24.85
CA VAL A 48 50.06 19.85 23.50
C VAL A 48 50.12 18.49 22.83
N TYR A 49 49.34 18.32 21.77
CA TYR A 49 49.46 17.21 20.85
C TYR A 49 50.43 17.60 19.74
N MET A 50 51.65 17.11 19.81
CA MET A 50 52.62 17.27 18.73
C MET A 50 52.49 16.13 17.71
N SER A 51 52.50 16.48 16.43
CA SER A 51 52.64 15.51 15.35
C SER A 51 53.97 14.78 15.42
N GLU A 52 54.05 13.57 14.87
CA GLU A 52 55.26 12.74 14.87
C GLU A 52 56.45 13.36 14.11
N VAL A 53 56.18 14.29 13.19
CA VAL A 53 57.21 15.05 12.47
C VAL A 53 57.77 16.24 13.28
N GLY A 54 57.15 16.57 14.41
CA GLY A 54 57.69 17.48 15.42
C GLY A 54 57.51 18.97 15.17
N PHE A 55 56.93 19.38 14.03
CA PHE A 55 56.75 20.81 13.71
C PHE A 55 55.29 21.28 13.72
N ALA A 56 54.32 20.38 13.51
CA ALA A 56 52.90 20.69 13.63
C ALA A 56 52.36 20.24 14.99
N GLY A 57 51.44 21.02 15.56
CA GLY A 57 50.84 20.69 16.85
C GLY A 57 49.44 21.27 17.04
N TRP A 58 48.70 20.64 17.95
CA TRP A 58 47.35 20.99 18.35
C TRP A 58 47.30 21.13 19.88
N ILE A 59 46.71 22.21 20.38
CA ILE A 59 46.81 22.62 21.79
C ILE A 59 45.42 22.83 22.32
N TYR A 60 45.18 22.46 23.58
CA TYR A 60 43.94 22.78 24.26
C TYR A 60 44.15 23.51 25.59
N TYR A 61 43.16 24.34 25.96
CA TYR A 61 43.00 24.93 27.27
C TYR A 61 41.65 24.50 27.84
N ASN A 62 41.63 23.99 29.07
CA ASN A 62 40.38 23.69 29.77
C ASN A 62 39.73 25.01 30.22
N ILE A 63 38.52 25.27 29.75
CA ILE A 63 37.79 26.51 30.01
C ILE A 63 36.37 26.25 30.51
N THR A 64 36.07 25.03 30.99
CA THR A 64 34.74 24.61 31.44
C THR A 64 34.12 25.63 32.40
N ASP A 65 34.87 26.06 33.43
CA ASP A 65 34.41 27.02 34.44
C ASP A 65 34.56 28.50 34.03
N LYS A 66 34.99 28.77 32.78
CA LYS A 66 35.32 30.11 32.28
C LYS A 66 34.41 30.58 31.13
N VAL A 67 33.57 29.70 30.59
CA VAL A 67 32.60 30.05 29.54
C VAL A 67 31.45 30.84 30.16
N VAL A 68 31.16 32.00 29.60
CA VAL A 68 30.02 32.82 30.03
C VAL A 68 28.78 32.44 29.19
N ALA A 69 27.77 31.89 29.85
CA ALA A 69 26.49 31.51 29.22
C ALA A 69 25.73 32.74 28.69
N GLY A 70 25.11 32.61 27.50
CA GLY A 70 24.31 33.68 26.87
C GLY A 70 25.12 34.90 26.39
N ALA A 71 26.45 34.86 26.48
CA ALA A 71 27.33 35.97 26.12
C ALA A 71 28.35 35.60 25.03
N ILE A 72 28.94 36.63 24.41
CA ILE A 72 30.04 36.47 23.47
C ILE A 72 31.31 36.15 24.27
N ASN A 73 31.95 35.02 23.96
CA ASN A 73 33.20 34.60 24.56
C ASN A 73 34.36 34.92 23.59
N ASN A 74 35.22 35.87 23.95
CA ASN A 74 36.29 36.36 23.07
C ASN A 74 37.63 35.71 23.41
N ALA A 75 38.18 34.96 22.46
CA ALA A 75 39.50 34.36 22.58
C ALA A 75 40.54 35.15 21.78
N THR A 76 41.75 35.31 22.33
CA THR A 76 42.87 35.92 21.60
C THR A 76 44.17 35.21 21.94
N LEU A 77 44.93 34.84 20.90
CA LEU A 77 46.19 34.14 21.03
C LEU A 77 47.37 35.09 20.77
N TYR A 78 48.31 35.11 21.71
CA TYR A 78 49.59 35.79 21.60
C TYR A 78 50.71 34.76 21.56
N GLY A 79 51.87 35.12 21.01
CA GLY A 79 53.03 34.25 21.03
C GLY A 79 54.13 34.69 20.10
N ASP A 80 55.35 34.23 20.38
CA ASP A 80 56.54 34.54 19.61
C ASP A 80 57.52 33.36 19.63
N THR A 81 58.57 33.49 18.82
CA THR A 81 59.63 32.51 18.62
C THR A 81 60.81 32.71 19.57
N PHE A 82 61.46 31.62 19.95
CA PHE A 82 62.79 31.69 20.58
C PHE A 82 63.88 31.79 19.51
N TYR A 83 65.07 32.25 19.92
CA TYR A 83 66.24 32.37 19.05
C TYR A 83 67.38 31.56 19.66
N ASP A 84 68.17 30.87 18.82
CA ASP A 84 69.43 30.27 19.26
C ASP A 84 70.55 31.31 19.38
N GLU A 85 71.72 30.87 19.84
CA GLU A 85 72.90 31.71 20.06
C GLU A 85 73.40 32.41 18.78
N ASP A 86 73.10 31.85 17.60
CA ASP A 86 73.43 32.40 16.29
C ASP A 86 72.32 33.32 15.74
N GLY A 87 71.26 33.55 16.51
CA GLY A 87 70.13 34.41 16.14
C GLY A 87 69.14 33.77 15.15
N LYS A 88 69.18 32.46 14.97
CA LYS A 88 68.22 31.73 14.13
C LYS A 88 66.94 31.43 14.91
N LYS A 89 65.80 31.64 14.26
CA LYS A 89 64.47 31.38 14.82
C LYS A 89 64.27 29.88 15.07
N LEU A 90 63.86 29.54 16.29
CA LEU A 90 63.57 28.18 16.73
C LEU A 90 62.09 27.81 16.55
N GLY A 91 61.21 28.78 16.41
CA GLY A 91 59.78 28.56 16.18
C GLY A 91 59.12 29.59 15.29
N TYR A 92 57.79 29.54 15.21
CA TYR A 92 57.01 30.41 14.33
C TYR A 92 56.11 31.40 15.08
N GLY A 93 55.98 31.31 16.41
CA GLY A 93 55.05 32.13 17.17
C GLY A 93 53.61 31.93 16.67
N THR A 94 52.87 33.02 16.53
CA THR A 94 51.50 32.99 15.99
C THR A 94 51.42 32.96 14.46
N LYS A 95 52.56 33.02 13.75
CA LYS A 95 52.59 33.24 12.28
C LYS A 95 51.88 32.15 11.48
N TYR A 96 51.94 30.89 11.91
CA TYR A 96 51.35 29.74 11.22
C TYR A 96 50.33 29.00 12.09
N ILE A 97 49.64 29.74 12.96
CA ILE A 97 48.45 29.25 13.65
C ILE A 97 47.26 29.35 12.68
N TYR A 98 46.54 28.25 12.52
CA TYR A 98 45.48 28.14 11.52
C TYR A 98 44.11 28.55 12.04
N GLY A 99 43.87 28.42 13.34
CA GLY A 99 42.60 28.82 13.91
C GLY A 99 42.54 28.64 15.42
N ILE A 100 41.46 29.17 15.99
CA ILE A 100 41.04 28.95 17.38
C ILE A 100 39.63 28.37 17.31
N VAL A 101 39.41 27.25 18.00
CA VAL A 101 38.10 26.56 18.02
C VAL A 101 37.68 26.31 19.44
N MET A 102 36.43 26.60 19.76
CA MET A 102 35.85 26.33 21.07
C MET A 102 34.86 25.17 20.93
N VAL A 103 35.03 24.13 21.74
CA VAL A 103 34.05 23.03 21.88
C VAL A 103 33.39 23.17 23.24
N VAL A 104 32.05 23.24 23.25
CA VAL A 104 31.24 23.39 24.46
C VAL A 104 30.13 22.34 24.45
N VAL A 105 29.99 21.63 25.56
CA VAL A 105 28.86 20.75 25.86
C VAL A 105 28.09 21.36 27.02
N TYR A 106 26.79 21.53 26.85
CA TYR A 106 25.91 22.13 27.84
C TYR A 106 24.54 21.44 27.86
N GLU A 107 23.84 21.52 29.00
CA GLU A 107 22.46 21.03 29.13
C GLU A 107 21.47 22.01 28.50
N ASP A 108 20.51 21.47 27.77
CA ASP A 108 19.37 22.19 27.20
C ASP A 108 18.11 21.35 27.42
N PRO A 109 17.22 21.74 28.35
CA PRO A 109 16.05 20.93 28.73
C PRO A 109 15.00 20.83 27.60
N GLU A 110 15.10 21.65 26.56
CA GLU A 110 14.21 21.61 25.40
C GLU A 110 14.75 20.71 24.27
N LYS A 111 15.85 19.97 24.51
CA LYS A 111 16.50 19.11 23.51
C LYS A 111 16.50 17.64 23.95
N PRO A 112 16.36 16.70 23.00
CA PRO A 112 16.42 15.27 23.29
C PRO A 112 17.74 14.85 23.95
N GLU A 113 17.70 13.72 24.67
CA GLU A 113 18.89 13.15 25.28
C GLU A 113 19.97 12.90 24.22
N THR A 114 21.18 13.43 24.45
CA THR A 114 22.29 13.40 23.49
C THR A 114 23.50 12.68 24.08
N GLN A 115 24.02 11.68 23.37
CA GLN A 115 25.29 11.05 23.68
C GLN A 115 26.39 11.60 22.77
N TYR A 116 27.59 11.84 23.29
CA TYR A 116 28.67 12.43 22.51
C TYR A 116 30.05 11.85 22.83
N TRP A 117 30.95 11.98 21.86
CA TRP A 117 32.37 11.66 21.98
C TRP A 117 33.19 12.83 21.45
N ILE A 118 34.27 13.18 22.14
CA ILE A 118 35.26 14.14 21.67
C ILE A 118 36.60 13.40 21.59
N ARG A 119 37.20 13.39 20.41
CA ARG A 119 38.49 12.74 20.11
C ARG A 119 39.47 13.82 19.69
N GLU A 120 40.50 14.01 20.51
CA GLU A 120 41.46 15.11 20.36
C GLU A 120 42.83 14.53 20.02
N GLY A 121 43.60 15.24 19.20
CA GLY A 121 44.94 14.81 18.80
C GLY A 121 45.59 15.76 17.81
N CYS A 122 46.70 15.32 17.22
CA CYS A 122 47.37 16.01 16.11
C CYS A 122 47.89 14.96 15.13
N ASP A 123 46.97 14.29 14.45
CA ASP A 123 47.31 13.27 13.47
C ASP A 123 47.63 13.94 12.13
N TYR A 124 48.93 14.06 11.84
CA TYR A 124 49.44 14.62 10.59
C TYR A 124 49.62 13.51 9.56
N LEU A 125 48.76 13.51 8.54
CA LEU A 125 48.77 12.62 7.39
C LEU A 125 49.60 13.26 6.27
N HIS A 126 50.65 12.59 5.83
CA HIS A 126 51.60 13.13 4.86
C HIS A 126 52.22 12.06 3.96
N LYS A 127 52.79 12.50 2.83
CA LYS A 127 53.68 11.69 1.97
C LYS A 127 55.00 11.44 2.70
N GLU A 128 55.78 10.46 2.23
CA GLU A 128 57.10 10.18 2.78
C GLU A 128 58.01 11.42 2.76
N PHE A 129 58.63 11.72 3.91
CA PHE A 129 59.69 12.72 4.05
C PHE A 129 61.03 12.01 4.26
N PRO A 130 62.18 12.68 4.07
CA PRO A 130 63.51 12.08 4.31
C PRO A 130 63.73 11.51 5.73
N TYR A 131 62.84 11.83 6.67
CA TYR A 131 62.94 11.49 8.09
C TYR A 131 61.62 11.02 8.71
N ALA A 132 60.58 10.76 7.91
CA ALA A 132 59.30 10.23 8.38
C ALA A 132 58.62 9.41 7.27
N ALA A 133 58.18 8.20 7.60
CA ALA A 133 57.49 7.33 6.67
C ALA A 133 56.13 7.94 6.26
N GLU A 134 55.61 7.56 5.10
CA GLU A 134 54.29 7.98 4.67
C GLU A 134 53.21 7.58 5.69
N ARG A 135 52.29 8.51 5.96
CA ARG A 135 51.06 8.26 6.71
C ARG A 135 49.86 8.65 5.86
N LYS A 136 49.26 7.66 5.21
CA LYS A 136 48.16 7.86 4.25
C LYS A 136 46.82 8.13 4.95
N ASN A 137 46.52 7.36 5.98
CA ASN A 137 45.26 7.44 6.70
C ASN A 137 45.42 7.19 8.21
N ILE A 138 44.37 7.50 8.95
CA ILE A 138 44.25 7.19 10.38
C ILE A 138 42.83 6.76 10.71
N THR A 139 42.67 5.85 11.65
CA THR A 139 41.38 5.33 12.11
C THR A 139 41.15 5.66 13.59
N ILE A 140 39.95 6.14 13.91
CA ILE A 140 39.51 6.50 15.27
C ILE A 140 38.24 5.73 15.61
N THR A 141 38.13 5.21 16.84
CA THR A 141 36.97 4.43 17.30
C THR A 141 36.06 5.20 18.25
N PHE A 142 34.78 4.85 18.24
CA PHE A 142 33.71 5.39 19.10
C PHE A 142 33.01 4.26 19.87
N PRO A 143 33.64 3.71 20.94
CA PRO A 143 33.03 2.67 21.76
C PRO A 143 31.74 3.14 22.40
N GLY A 144 30.71 2.30 22.36
CA GLY A 144 29.38 2.56 22.93
C GLY A 144 28.44 3.34 22.02
N ALA A 145 28.86 3.76 20.82
CA ALA A 145 27.94 4.26 19.81
C ALA A 145 27.14 3.10 19.24
N ASP A 146 25.80 3.18 19.24
CA ASP A 146 24.87 2.14 18.77
C ASP A 146 23.78 2.79 17.91
N ASN A 147 23.67 2.35 16.66
CA ASN A 147 22.69 2.88 15.71
C ASN A 147 21.23 2.56 16.08
N ARG A 148 20.98 1.54 16.92
CA ARG A 148 19.62 1.13 17.34
C ARG A 148 19.03 2.05 18.40
N THR A 149 19.87 2.84 19.06
CA THR A 149 19.46 3.72 20.15
C THR A 149 19.52 5.19 19.75
N CYS A 150 19.78 5.50 18.48
CA CYS A 150 19.88 6.88 18.01
C CYS A 150 18.94 7.15 16.83
N GLU A 151 18.28 8.31 16.87
CA GLU A 151 17.49 8.83 15.76
C GLU A 151 18.40 9.45 14.69
N ASN A 152 19.46 10.15 15.14
CA ASN A 152 20.41 10.81 14.26
C ASN A 152 21.84 10.75 14.82
N ALA A 153 22.81 10.86 13.91
CA ALA A 153 24.22 10.88 14.23
C ALA A 153 24.96 11.87 13.33
N THR A 154 25.66 12.83 13.94
CA THR A 154 26.50 13.80 13.23
C THR A 154 27.94 13.68 13.69
N LEU A 155 28.89 13.62 12.75
CA LEU A 155 30.31 13.75 13.01
C LEU A 155 30.79 15.16 12.61
N ARG A 156 31.38 15.89 13.56
CA ARG A 156 32.13 17.11 13.29
C ARG A 156 33.62 16.81 13.24
N THR A 157 34.28 17.17 12.15
CA THR A 157 35.72 16.96 11.97
C THR A 157 36.40 18.31 11.82
N LEU A 158 37.41 18.55 12.64
CA LEU A 158 38.31 19.67 12.51
C LEU A 158 39.61 19.23 11.84
N SER A 159 39.85 19.77 10.66
CA SER A 159 41.03 19.47 9.85
C SER A 159 41.82 20.74 9.54
N CYS A 160 43.13 20.60 9.48
CA CYS A 160 44.03 21.61 8.95
C CYS A 160 44.78 21.01 7.76
N PHE A 161 45.05 21.82 6.74
CA PHE A 161 45.62 21.42 5.45
C PHE A 161 44.72 20.51 4.63
N GLY A 162 44.35 21.01 3.46
CA GLY A 162 43.68 20.31 2.38
C GLY A 162 43.52 21.24 1.20
N LYS A 163 43.32 20.67 0.03
CA LYS A 163 42.89 21.39 -1.17
C LYS A 163 42.00 20.47 -1.99
N GLU A 164 40.96 21.03 -2.60
CA GLU A 164 40.00 20.32 -3.47
C GLU A 164 40.67 19.34 -4.48
N GLU A 165 41.85 19.71 -5.01
CA GLU A 165 42.62 18.88 -5.96
C GLU A 165 43.21 17.58 -5.39
N PHE A 166 43.17 17.36 -4.07
CA PHE A 166 43.82 16.25 -3.40
C PHE A 166 42.89 15.13 -2.92
N ASN A 167 41.57 15.33 -2.97
CA ASN A 167 40.54 14.32 -2.77
C ASN A 167 40.65 13.56 -1.41
N GLU A 168 40.68 14.31 -0.31
CA GLU A 168 40.64 13.79 1.05
C GLU A 168 39.28 13.10 1.32
N THR A 169 39.27 11.99 2.06
CA THR A 169 38.03 11.22 2.28
C THR A 169 37.82 10.82 3.72
N LEU A 170 36.55 10.76 4.12
CA LEU A 170 36.06 10.23 5.38
C LEU A 170 35.31 8.93 5.11
N TRP A 171 35.74 7.87 5.78
CA TRP A 171 35.08 6.58 5.75
C TRP A 171 34.51 6.26 7.13
N VAL A 172 33.28 5.79 7.20
CA VAL A 172 32.65 5.33 8.44
C VAL A 172 32.38 3.85 8.29
N ASN A 173 32.92 3.02 9.18
CA ASN A 173 32.75 1.56 9.14
C ASN A 173 33.06 0.91 7.77
N GLY A 174 34.08 1.44 7.07
CA GLY A 174 34.52 0.95 5.75
C GLY A 174 33.68 1.43 4.56
N ARG A 175 32.69 2.31 4.77
CA ARG A 175 31.89 2.95 3.71
C ARG A 175 32.30 4.42 3.58
N LEU A 176 32.45 4.92 2.35
CA LEU A 176 32.76 6.33 2.08
C LEU A 176 31.57 7.20 2.51
N ALA A 177 31.80 8.12 3.45
CA ALA A 177 30.77 8.98 4.02
C ALA A 177 30.90 10.45 3.59
N ALA A 178 32.13 10.92 3.32
CA ALA A 178 32.35 12.24 2.74
C ALA A 178 33.68 12.30 1.96
N THR A 179 33.75 13.23 1.03
CA THR A 179 34.97 13.64 0.30
C THR A 179 35.25 15.11 0.59
N ASP A 180 36.47 15.56 0.29
CA ASP A 180 36.89 16.96 0.43
C ASP A 180 36.73 17.53 1.87
N ILE A 181 37.06 16.69 2.85
CA ILE A 181 36.86 16.96 4.28
C ILE A 181 37.90 17.91 4.89
N ALA A 182 38.73 18.55 4.08
CA ALA A 182 39.76 19.49 4.49
C ALA A 182 39.86 20.72 3.58
N ASP A 183 38.80 21.01 2.81
CA ASP A 183 38.78 22.11 1.85
C ASP A 183 39.03 23.47 2.51
N ALA A 184 40.01 24.19 1.98
CA ALA A 184 40.36 25.54 2.40
C ALA A 184 39.37 26.55 1.80
N ARG A 185 38.11 26.56 2.24
CA ARG A 185 37.02 27.40 1.67
C ARG A 185 37.32 28.90 1.58
N ASN A 186 38.33 29.39 2.31
CA ASN A 186 38.77 30.79 2.33
C ASN A 186 40.24 31.00 1.89
N GLY A 187 40.85 30.02 1.21
CA GLY A 187 42.25 30.09 0.75
C GLY A 187 43.31 29.85 1.84
N TYR A 188 42.89 29.45 3.05
CA TYR A 188 43.75 29.05 4.16
C TYR A 188 43.36 27.67 4.68
N SER A 189 44.37 26.87 5.04
CA SER A 189 44.33 25.45 5.38
C SER A 189 43.61 25.08 6.71
N PHE A 190 42.39 25.54 6.97
CA PHE A 190 41.64 25.26 8.21
C PHE A 190 40.13 25.07 7.94
N ASP A 191 39.56 23.92 8.30
CA ASP A 191 38.14 23.63 8.09
C ASP A 191 37.49 22.86 9.25
N LEU A 192 36.19 23.12 9.45
CA LEU A 192 35.34 22.44 10.42
C LEU A 192 34.15 21.83 9.68
N ASN A 193 34.30 20.56 9.32
CA ASN A 193 33.30 19.83 8.56
C ASN A 193 32.24 19.18 9.45
N ARG A 194 31.01 19.13 8.94
CA ARG A 194 29.86 18.45 9.54
C ARG A 194 29.37 17.39 8.56
N THR A 195 29.39 16.13 8.98
CA THR A 195 28.94 14.99 8.18
C THR A 195 27.84 14.25 8.93
N GLU A 196 26.70 14.00 8.28
CA GLU A 196 25.67 13.10 8.82
C GLU A 196 26.11 11.67 8.60
N ILE A 197 26.15 10.88 9.68
CA ILE A 197 26.69 9.52 9.64
C ILE A 197 25.72 8.44 10.12
N THR A 198 24.44 8.77 10.39
CA THR A 198 23.44 7.83 10.95
C THR A 198 23.38 6.51 10.18
N GLU A 199 23.26 6.58 8.85
CA GLU A 199 23.14 5.40 7.97
C GLU A 199 24.41 4.54 7.88
N TYR A 200 25.54 5.05 8.37
CA TYR A 200 26.84 4.36 8.32
C TYR A 200 27.17 3.68 9.65
N LEU A 201 26.49 4.04 10.73
CA LEU A 201 26.70 3.45 12.04
C LEU A 201 26.20 2.00 12.11
N ARG A 202 26.85 1.24 12.97
CA ARG A 202 26.51 -0.13 13.37
C ARG A 202 26.06 -0.14 14.83
N SER A 203 25.62 -1.30 15.30
CA SER A 203 25.20 -1.49 16.70
C SER A 203 26.37 -1.52 17.70
N SER A 204 27.60 -1.75 17.24
CA SER A 204 28.81 -1.69 18.04
C SER A 204 30.04 -1.43 17.17
N ASP A 205 31.19 -1.20 17.83
CA ASP A 205 32.53 -1.16 17.22
C ASP A 205 32.67 -0.13 16.08
N ASN A 206 31.95 0.98 16.22
CA ASN A 206 31.95 2.07 15.26
C ASN A 206 33.32 2.75 15.16
N TYR A 207 33.81 2.94 13.94
CA TYR A 207 35.07 3.64 13.66
C TYR A 207 34.99 4.51 12.42
N VAL A 208 35.87 5.50 12.36
CA VAL A 208 36.03 6.41 11.22
C VAL A 208 37.48 6.39 10.76
N THR A 209 37.68 6.42 9.44
CA THR A 209 38.99 6.48 8.81
C THR A 209 39.08 7.75 7.98
N TYR A 210 40.10 8.55 8.25
CA TYR A 210 40.45 9.75 7.49
C TYR A 210 41.59 9.41 6.54
N ASP A 211 41.43 9.69 5.25
CA ASP A 211 42.47 9.48 4.23
C ASP A 211 42.80 10.81 3.55
N ARG A 212 44.10 11.13 3.45
CA ARG A 212 44.58 12.41 2.91
C ARG A 212 44.53 12.52 1.37
N GLY A 213 44.13 11.45 0.68
CA GLY A 213 44.23 11.37 -0.78
C GLY A 213 45.67 11.65 -1.24
N ASP A 214 45.85 12.46 -2.27
CA ASP A 214 47.18 12.80 -2.79
C ASP A 214 47.86 13.97 -2.08
N GLY A 215 47.16 14.62 -1.14
CA GLY A 215 47.59 15.81 -0.43
C GLY A 215 48.25 15.55 0.93
N ILE A 216 48.12 16.51 1.83
CA ILE A 216 48.51 16.41 3.24
C ILE A 216 47.35 16.91 4.09
N MET A 217 47.19 16.37 5.28
CA MET A 217 46.04 16.66 6.13
C MET A 217 46.41 16.49 7.59
N MET A 218 45.86 17.31 8.47
CA MET A 218 46.06 17.24 9.91
C MET A 218 44.69 17.18 10.59
N ILE A 219 44.44 16.15 11.39
CA ILE A 219 43.22 16.08 12.22
C ILE A 219 43.52 16.59 13.62
N GLY A 220 42.83 17.66 14.02
CA GLY A 220 42.94 18.25 15.35
C GLY A 220 41.88 17.76 16.32
N CYS A 221 40.65 17.54 15.83
CA CYS A 221 39.53 17.11 16.68
C CYS A 221 38.43 16.43 15.85
N SER A 222 37.83 15.38 16.40
CA SER A 222 36.61 14.75 15.87
C SER A 222 35.58 14.61 16.97
N ALA A 223 34.38 15.14 16.76
CA ALA A 223 33.28 15.05 17.71
C ALA A 223 32.08 14.30 17.09
N LEU A 224 31.72 13.15 17.67
CA LEU A 224 30.51 12.42 17.30
C LEU A 224 29.38 12.81 18.26
N ILE A 225 28.22 13.15 17.71
CA ILE A 225 27.01 13.49 18.44
C ILE A 225 25.90 12.53 17.99
N LEU A 226 25.24 11.84 18.93
CA LEU A 226 24.09 10.96 18.72
C LEU A 226 22.87 11.51 19.48
N GLY A 227 21.78 11.83 18.78
CA GLY A 227 20.48 12.05 19.39
C GLY A 227 19.82 10.70 19.68
N LYS A 228 19.44 10.43 20.93
CA LYS A 228 18.85 9.14 21.31
C LYS A 228 17.39 9.02 20.87
N ILE A 229 16.94 7.79 20.61
CA ILE A 229 15.52 7.47 20.43
C ILE A 229 14.85 7.52 21.81
N GLU A 230 13.85 8.37 21.97
CA GLU A 230 12.98 8.35 23.15
C GLU A 230 12.01 7.17 23.04
N ILE A 231 11.84 6.40 24.12
CA ILE A 231 10.92 5.25 24.22
C ILE A 231 9.78 5.67 25.15
N ILE A 232 8.80 6.39 24.61
CA ILE A 232 7.65 6.94 25.34
C ILE A 232 6.38 6.82 24.47
N PRO A 233 5.18 6.68 25.07
CA PRO A 233 3.91 6.60 24.34
C PRO A 233 3.47 7.92 23.71
N ASP A 234 2.47 7.86 22.84
CA ASP A 234 1.75 9.01 22.24
C ASP A 234 0.29 8.59 21.95
N LEU A 235 -0.60 8.78 22.90
CA LEU A 235 -2.00 8.38 22.84
C LEU A 235 -2.86 9.45 22.17
N VAL A 236 -3.54 9.08 21.11
CA VAL A 236 -4.41 9.99 20.36
C VAL A 236 -5.70 9.30 19.98
N VAL A 237 -6.81 10.03 19.95
CA VAL A 237 -8.05 9.53 19.34
C VAL A 237 -7.88 9.59 17.82
N GLN A 238 -7.94 8.44 17.14
CA GLN A 238 -7.48 8.30 15.76
C GLN A 238 -8.34 9.12 14.79
N GLU A 239 -9.66 8.87 14.75
CA GLU A 239 -10.59 9.53 13.83
C GLU A 239 -12.01 9.53 14.42
N GLY A 240 -12.63 10.71 14.53
CA GLY A 240 -14.05 10.87 14.83
C GLY A 240 -14.53 10.25 16.15
N LEU A 241 -15.80 10.50 16.46
CA LEU A 241 -16.56 9.79 17.48
C LEU A 241 -17.76 9.14 16.79
N ASP A 242 -17.89 7.84 16.96
CA ASP A 242 -19.03 7.09 16.43
C ASP A 242 -20.15 7.10 17.46
N VAL A 243 -21.29 7.71 17.12
CA VAL A 243 -22.45 7.80 18.00
C VAL A 243 -23.52 6.84 17.49
N ASN A 244 -23.77 5.78 18.26
CA ASN A 244 -24.66 4.69 17.89
C ASN A 244 -25.84 4.60 18.85
N LEU A 245 -27.02 4.20 18.38
CA LEU A 245 -28.14 3.91 19.28
C LEU A 245 -27.80 2.71 20.16
N LYS A 246 -28.19 2.78 21.44
CA LYS A 246 -27.96 1.68 22.38
C LYS A 246 -28.75 0.42 22.05
N THR A 247 -29.82 0.54 21.26
CA THR A 247 -30.60 -0.58 20.72
C THR A 247 -29.82 -1.40 19.67
N GLY A 248 -28.74 -0.83 19.10
CA GLY A 248 -27.93 -1.44 18.06
C GLY A 248 -28.41 -1.16 16.64
N GLU A 249 -29.49 -0.39 16.48
CA GLU A 249 -29.99 0.04 15.18
C GLU A 249 -29.07 1.12 14.56
N PRO A 250 -28.83 1.10 13.24
CA PRO A 250 -28.18 2.20 12.56
C PRO A 250 -28.94 3.50 12.81
N THR A 251 -28.23 4.52 13.29
CA THR A 251 -28.80 5.85 13.53
C THR A 251 -28.45 6.80 12.40
N ILE A 252 -29.42 7.62 11.99
CA ILE A 252 -29.26 8.70 11.00
C ILE A 252 -29.29 10.08 11.66
N GLY A 253 -29.42 10.13 12.99
CA GLY A 253 -29.47 11.37 13.76
C GLY A 253 -29.69 11.13 15.24
N VAL A 254 -29.28 12.09 16.06
CA VAL A 254 -29.41 12.00 17.52
C VAL A 254 -30.62 12.79 17.99
N VAL A 255 -31.42 12.22 18.88
CA VAL A 255 -32.65 12.80 19.41
C VAL A 255 -32.55 12.93 20.91
N ALA A 256 -33.06 14.03 21.46
CA ALA A 256 -33.11 14.22 22.91
C ALA A 256 -33.86 13.06 23.59
N ASN A 257 -33.41 12.72 24.80
CA ASN A 257 -33.94 11.67 25.68
C ASN A 257 -33.83 10.23 25.17
N HIS A 258 -33.09 9.99 24.08
CA HIS A 258 -32.75 8.66 23.60
C HIS A 258 -31.34 8.24 24.09
N ASP A 259 -31.14 6.94 24.25
CA ASP A 259 -29.88 6.38 24.77
C ASP A 259 -28.92 6.02 23.65
N TYR A 260 -27.70 6.57 23.71
CA TYR A 260 -26.63 6.35 22.75
C TYR A 260 -25.37 5.76 23.41
N VAL A 261 -24.54 5.13 22.58
CA VAL A 261 -23.18 4.74 22.88
C VAL A 261 -22.25 5.53 21.96
N VAL A 262 -21.35 6.31 22.55
CA VAL A 262 -20.28 7.03 21.87
C VAL A 262 -19.02 6.20 21.93
N GLU A 263 -18.45 5.84 20.79
CA GLU A 263 -17.20 5.07 20.70
C GLU A 263 -16.04 5.96 20.23
N ALA A 264 -14.88 5.78 20.86
CA ALA A 264 -13.64 6.47 20.53
C ALA A 264 -12.52 5.44 20.32
N GLU A 265 -11.87 5.48 19.16
CA GLU A 265 -10.70 4.66 18.87
C GLU A 265 -9.42 5.38 19.29
N ILE A 266 -8.77 4.87 20.34
CA ILE A 266 -7.52 5.40 20.89
C ILE A 266 -6.35 4.61 20.30
N LYS A 267 -5.35 5.31 19.79
CA LYS A 267 -4.14 4.74 19.20
C LYS A 267 -2.89 5.25 19.88
N ASN A 268 -1.92 4.35 20.10
CA ASN A 268 -0.57 4.73 20.51
C ASN A 268 0.33 4.93 19.27
N LYS A 269 0.70 6.18 18.98
CA LYS A 269 1.65 6.57 17.93
C LYS A 269 3.10 6.64 18.42
N GLY A 270 3.31 6.47 19.72
CA GLY A 270 4.61 6.55 20.35
C GLY A 270 5.43 5.29 20.14
N THR A 271 6.67 5.34 20.62
CA THR A 271 7.66 4.27 20.52
C THR A 271 7.67 3.37 21.77
N GLY A 272 7.03 3.80 22.86
CA GLY A 272 6.85 3.04 24.11
C GLY A 272 5.39 2.66 24.36
N ALA A 273 5.15 1.63 25.19
CA ALA A 273 3.81 1.27 25.64
C ALA A 273 3.26 2.32 26.62
N SER A 274 1.95 2.58 26.57
CA SER A 274 1.33 3.68 27.34
C SER A 274 1.18 3.43 28.84
N GLY A 275 1.09 2.17 29.27
CA GLY A 275 0.50 1.89 30.57
C GLY A 275 -1.01 2.15 30.58
N GLU A 276 -1.66 1.74 31.67
CA GLU A 276 -3.11 1.94 31.85
C GLU A 276 -3.42 3.37 32.28
N THR A 277 -4.45 3.96 31.68
CA THR A 277 -4.98 5.30 32.03
C THR A 277 -6.52 5.31 31.88
N THR A 278 -7.15 6.48 31.86
CA THR A 278 -8.58 6.67 31.62
C THR A 278 -8.82 7.59 30.44
N ALA A 279 -10.00 7.45 29.81
CA ALA A 279 -10.52 8.43 28.87
C ALA A 279 -11.87 8.92 29.38
N THR A 280 -12.17 10.20 29.20
CA THR A 280 -13.43 10.80 29.66
C THR A 280 -14.14 11.49 28.50
N LEU A 281 -15.43 11.18 28.33
CA LEU A 281 -16.34 11.91 27.44
C LEU A 281 -16.89 13.13 28.18
N TYR A 282 -16.82 14.28 27.54
CA TYR A 282 -17.46 15.52 27.96
C TYR A 282 -18.44 15.96 26.87
N VAL A 283 -19.57 16.54 27.29
CA VAL A 283 -20.55 17.16 26.41
C VAL A 283 -20.77 18.59 26.89
N ASP A 284 -20.57 19.57 26.02
CA ASP A 284 -20.64 21.01 26.35
C ASP A 284 -19.79 21.37 27.58
N SER A 285 -18.59 20.79 27.66
CA SER A 285 -17.64 20.92 28.78
C SER A 285 -18.05 20.25 30.10
N ALA A 286 -19.18 19.54 30.18
CA ALA A 286 -19.58 18.77 31.35
C ALA A 286 -19.17 17.29 31.18
N PRO A 287 -18.53 16.65 32.18
CA PRO A 287 -18.17 15.23 32.10
C PRO A 287 -19.43 14.35 32.11
N VAL A 288 -19.48 13.39 31.19
CA VAL A 288 -20.58 12.42 31.04
C VAL A 288 -20.20 11.08 31.65
N GLU A 289 -19.14 10.44 31.13
CA GLU A 289 -18.67 9.13 31.59
C GLU A 289 -17.15 8.99 31.37
N SER A 290 -16.50 8.20 32.23
CA SER A 290 -15.09 7.83 32.11
C SER A 290 -14.94 6.33 31.92
N GLY A 291 -14.04 5.93 31.02
CA GLY A 291 -13.69 4.54 30.73
C GLY A 291 -12.21 4.27 30.97
N ILE A 292 -11.85 3.01 31.26
CA ILE A 292 -10.47 2.58 31.44
C ILE A 292 -9.83 2.34 30.07
N VAL A 293 -8.67 2.95 29.83
CA VAL A 293 -7.81 2.71 28.68
C VAL A 293 -6.71 1.74 29.13
N PRO A 294 -6.73 0.47 28.71
CA PRO A 294 -5.66 -0.46 29.07
C PRO A 294 -4.34 -0.03 28.40
N SER A 295 -3.22 -0.59 28.86
CA SER A 295 -1.93 -0.37 28.19
C SER A 295 -2.01 -0.71 26.70
N ILE A 296 -1.60 0.23 25.86
CA ILE A 296 -1.57 0.10 24.40
C ILE A 296 -0.10 0.04 23.96
N ASP A 297 0.29 -1.04 23.28
CA ASP A 297 1.62 -1.18 22.71
C ASP A 297 1.84 -0.20 21.54
N PRO A 298 3.10 0.11 21.17
CA PRO A 298 3.38 0.96 20.03
C PRO A 298 2.63 0.52 18.77
N THR A 299 2.01 1.47 18.06
CA THR A 299 1.21 1.27 16.84
C THR A 299 -0.16 0.59 17.00
N ASP A 300 -0.44 -0.02 18.15
CA ASP A 300 -1.72 -0.66 18.46
C ASP A 300 -2.82 0.37 18.80
N LYS A 301 -4.07 -0.12 18.83
CA LYS A 301 -5.26 0.67 19.09
C LYS A 301 -6.31 -0.05 19.94
N LYS A 302 -7.18 0.71 20.60
CA LYS A 302 -8.30 0.24 21.44
C LYS A 302 -9.51 1.15 21.29
N THR A 303 -10.70 0.56 21.22
CA THR A 303 -11.97 1.29 21.24
C THR A 303 -12.53 1.35 22.65
N ILE A 304 -12.90 2.56 23.10
CA ILE A 304 -13.58 2.82 24.38
C ILE A 304 -14.98 3.32 24.08
N ALA A 305 -15.97 2.83 24.83
CA ALA A 305 -17.38 3.16 24.67
C ALA A 305 -17.91 3.92 25.90
N PHE A 306 -18.73 4.94 25.65
CA PHE A 306 -19.36 5.79 26.66
C PHE A 306 -20.87 5.84 26.44
N ASN A 307 -21.67 5.73 27.49
CA ASN A 307 -23.11 5.91 27.46
C ASN A 307 -23.45 7.40 27.51
N TRP A 308 -24.36 7.84 26.64
CA TRP A 308 -24.80 9.22 26.59
C TRP A 308 -26.29 9.31 26.26
N THR A 309 -27.00 10.12 27.04
CA THR A 309 -28.43 10.43 26.83
C THR A 309 -28.58 11.96 26.80
N PRO A 310 -28.64 12.59 25.62
CA PRO A 310 -28.77 14.05 25.52
C PRO A 310 -30.13 14.50 26.03
N ILE A 311 -30.20 15.52 26.89
CA ILE A 311 -31.46 15.99 27.49
C ILE A 311 -32.10 17.15 26.70
N SER A 312 -31.33 17.82 25.84
CA SER A 312 -31.79 18.99 25.09
C SER A 312 -31.39 18.94 23.62
N ALA A 313 -32.25 19.48 22.76
CA ALA A 313 -31.94 19.68 21.35
C ALA A 313 -30.96 20.84 21.11
N GLY A 314 -30.31 20.86 19.95
CA GLY A 314 -29.35 21.88 19.52
C GLY A 314 -28.00 21.29 19.12
N MET A 315 -27.04 22.15 18.83
CA MET A 315 -25.65 21.74 18.64
C MET A 315 -25.03 21.44 20.01
N HIS A 316 -24.41 20.27 20.13
CA HIS A 316 -23.59 19.84 21.27
C HIS A 316 -22.16 19.60 20.80
N THR A 317 -21.18 19.92 21.64
CA THR A 317 -19.78 19.59 21.38
C THR A 317 -19.37 18.41 22.26
N LEU A 318 -19.07 17.27 21.63
CA LEU A 318 -18.55 16.06 22.27
C LEU A 318 -17.03 16.12 22.28
N ASN A 319 -16.44 15.96 23.46
CA ASN A 319 -14.99 15.92 23.65
C ASN A 319 -14.58 14.62 24.33
N VAL A 320 -13.62 13.88 23.76
CA VAL A 320 -12.96 12.78 24.45
C VAL A 320 -11.55 13.20 24.81
N THR A 321 -11.22 13.16 26.10
CA THR A 321 -9.88 13.44 26.63
C THR A 321 -9.28 12.17 27.19
N ILE A 322 -8.10 11.79 26.68
CA ILE A 322 -7.30 10.67 27.19
C ILE A 322 -6.36 11.19 28.29
N ASP A 323 -6.19 10.40 29.35
CA ASP A 323 -5.37 10.71 30.51
C ASP A 323 -5.59 12.11 31.11
N PRO A 324 -6.84 12.48 31.48
CA PRO A 324 -7.13 13.82 31.99
C PRO A 324 -6.40 14.16 33.31
N ASP A 325 -5.88 13.14 34.01
CA ASP A 325 -5.11 13.28 35.26
C ASP A 325 -3.59 13.38 35.03
N ASP A 326 -3.12 13.36 33.77
CA ASP A 326 -1.71 13.53 33.38
C ASP A 326 -0.78 12.53 34.10
N THR A 327 -1.18 11.25 34.07
CA THR A 327 -0.52 10.14 34.79
C THR A 327 0.48 9.36 33.94
N VAL A 328 0.34 9.40 32.62
CA VAL A 328 1.22 8.79 31.63
C VAL A 328 2.05 9.90 31.02
N ASN A 329 3.38 9.74 31.01
CA ASN A 329 4.26 10.69 30.35
C ASN A 329 4.40 10.34 28.87
N GLU A 330 3.91 11.21 28.00
CA GLU A 330 3.79 11.03 26.56
C GLU A 330 4.77 11.89 25.79
N SER A 331 4.98 11.57 24.52
CA SER A 331 5.81 12.40 23.65
C SER A 331 5.15 13.73 23.28
N ILE A 332 3.80 13.78 23.28
CA ILE A 332 3.01 14.95 22.92
C ILE A 332 1.76 15.05 23.80
N GLU A 333 1.89 15.63 25.00
CA GLU A 333 0.79 15.71 26.01
C GLU A 333 -0.48 16.47 25.57
N PHE A 334 -0.47 17.15 24.42
CA PHE A 334 -1.57 18.02 24.00
C PHE A 334 -2.40 17.47 22.82
N ASN A 335 -2.10 16.26 22.32
CA ASN A 335 -2.86 15.64 21.22
C ASN A 335 -3.90 14.59 21.71
N ASN A 336 -4.07 14.47 23.03
CA ASN A 336 -4.98 13.53 23.70
C ASN A 336 -6.47 13.93 23.67
N LEU A 337 -6.80 15.02 22.98
CA LEU A 337 -8.15 15.60 22.92
C LEU A 337 -8.70 15.55 21.50
N LEU A 338 -9.88 14.95 21.34
CA LEU A 338 -10.68 15.07 20.13
C LEU A 338 -12.00 15.78 20.46
N SER A 339 -12.40 16.70 19.58
CA SER A 339 -13.67 17.41 19.64
C SER A 339 -14.49 17.16 18.37
N GLN A 340 -15.78 16.87 18.53
CA GLN A 340 -16.73 16.69 17.46
C GLN A 340 -18.05 17.39 17.78
N ASP A 341 -18.50 18.25 16.88
CA ASP A 341 -19.81 18.89 16.97
C ASP A 341 -20.90 17.97 16.39
N LEU A 342 -22.03 17.88 17.08
CA LEU A 342 -23.16 17.04 16.71
C LEU A 342 -24.48 17.78 16.96
N TYR A 343 -25.43 17.66 16.04
CA TYR A 343 -26.76 18.21 16.24
C TYR A 343 -27.69 17.16 16.87
N VAL A 344 -28.35 17.54 17.97
CA VAL A 344 -29.40 16.78 18.63
C VAL A 344 -30.76 17.37 18.27
N HIS A 345 -31.65 16.56 17.72
CA HIS A 345 -33.02 16.92 17.40
C HIS A 345 -33.92 16.92 18.65
N SER A 346 -34.97 17.73 18.63
CA SER A 346 -36.04 17.66 19.64
C SER A 346 -36.94 16.46 19.39
N GLU A 347 -37.45 15.87 20.47
CA GLU A 347 -38.52 14.86 20.39
C GLU A 347 -39.74 15.41 19.63
N GLY A 348 -40.41 14.54 18.88
CA GLY A 348 -41.51 14.86 18.01
C GLY A 348 -42.21 13.60 17.54
N GLU A 349 -42.90 13.69 16.40
CA GLU A 349 -43.59 12.56 15.80
C GLU A 349 -42.61 11.68 14.99
N ALA A 350 -43.01 10.44 14.74
CA ALA A 350 -42.31 9.54 13.82
C ALA A 350 -42.49 9.98 12.35
N ASP A 351 -41.72 9.40 11.44
CA ASP A 351 -41.90 9.58 9.99
C ASP A 351 -41.25 8.38 9.29
N VAL A 352 -42.04 7.38 8.91
CA VAL A 352 -41.56 6.11 8.39
C VAL A 352 -41.65 6.02 6.87
N LEU A 353 -40.49 5.85 6.25
CA LEU A 353 -40.32 5.72 4.81
C LEU A 353 -39.87 4.29 4.46
N PRO A 354 -40.60 3.56 3.58
CA PRO A 354 -40.16 2.28 3.07
C PRO A 354 -39.32 2.42 1.79
N GLU A 355 -38.26 1.62 1.70
CA GLU A 355 -37.55 1.29 0.47
C GLU A 355 -37.62 -0.22 0.22
N ILE A 356 -37.66 -0.62 -1.05
CA ILE A 356 -37.80 -2.02 -1.46
C ILE A 356 -36.66 -2.46 -2.35
N ALA A 357 -36.10 -3.63 -2.06
CA ALA A 357 -35.09 -4.30 -2.88
C ALA A 357 -35.50 -5.75 -3.17
N PHE A 358 -35.11 -6.25 -4.35
CA PHE A 358 -35.39 -7.61 -4.78
C PHE A 358 -34.09 -8.41 -4.83
N LEU A 359 -33.98 -9.40 -3.96
CA LEU A 359 -32.78 -10.20 -3.80
C LEU A 359 -33.07 -11.69 -4.05
N PRO A 360 -32.12 -12.46 -4.60
CA PRO A 360 -32.27 -13.90 -4.70
C PRO A 360 -32.35 -14.54 -3.30
N THR A 361 -33.36 -15.38 -3.03
CA THR A 361 -33.49 -16.06 -1.74
C THR A 361 -32.41 -17.12 -1.59
N ARG A 362 -31.81 -17.22 -0.39
CA ARG A 362 -30.76 -18.21 -0.13
C ARG A 362 -31.29 -19.63 -0.25
N PHE A 363 -30.63 -20.45 -1.07
CA PHE A 363 -30.94 -21.86 -1.34
C PHE A 363 -32.39 -22.14 -1.81
N SER A 364 -33.09 -21.14 -2.35
CA SER A 364 -34.42 -21.25 -2.96
C SER A 364 -34.47 -20.52 -4.31
N ASN A 365 -35.44 -20.84 -5.16
CA ASN A 365 -35.75 -20.08 -6.40
C ASN A 365 -36.69 -18.89 -6.14
N GLU A 366 -37.02 -18.65 -4.88
CA GLU A 366 -37.86 -17.52 -4.48
C GLU A 366 -37.08 -16.20 -4.51
N THR A 367 -37.83 -15.11 -4.53
CA THR A 367 -37.31 -13.75 -4.36
C THR A 367 -37.53 -13.27 -2.95
N THR A 368 -36.47 -12.81 -2.30
CA THR A 368 -36.55 -12.04 -1.07
C THR A 368 -36.90 -10.61 -1.46
N ILE A 369 -38.05 -10.14 -0.98
CA ILE A 369 -38.45 -8.74 -1.02
C ILE A 369 -37.97 -8.13 0.29
N GLU A 370 -36.79 -7.51 0.25
CA GLU A 370 -36.22 -6.80 1.40
C GLU A 370 -36.85 -5.41 1.49
N VAL A 371 -37.28 -5.05 2.70
CA VAL A 371 -37.91 -3.77 3.01
C VAL A 371 -37.04 -3.08 4.05
N THR A 372 -36.42 -1.99 3.64
CA THR A 372 -35.72 -1.09 4.55
C THR A 372 -36.70 -0.01 4.98
N VAL A 373 -36.92 0.14 6.28
CA VAL A 373 -37.76 1.19 6.85
C VAL A 373 -36.86 2.19 7.56
N THR A 374 -36.91 3.43 7.11
CA THR A 374 -36.22 4.55 7.75
C THR A 374 -37.24 5.34 8.55
N ASN A 375 -37.02 5.51 9.85
CA ASN A 375 -37.74 6.49 10.65
C ASN A 375 -36.96 7.81 10.62
N ASP A 376 -37.31 8.72 9.70
CA ASP A 376 -36.72 10.06 9.66
C ASP A 376 -37.37 11.01 10.68
N GLY A 377 -38.36 10.54 11.42
CA GLY A 377 -39.00 11.26 12.51
C GLY A 377 -38.15 11.27 13.77
N THR A 378 -38.62 12.04 14.76
CA THR A 378 -37.96 12.16 16.07
C THR A 378 -38.77 11.51 17.21
N GLY A 379 -39.75 10.68 16.86
CA GLY A 379 -40.48 9.80 17.77
C GLY A 379 -40.19 8.33 17.48
N ASP A 380 -40.11 7.51 18.53
CA ASP A 380 -39.98 6.05 18.41
C ASP A 380 -41.26 5.42 17.83
N VAL A 381 -41.08 4.35 17.06
CA VAL A 381 -42.19 3.57 16.50
C VAL A 381 -42.22 2.18 17.10
N SER A 382 -43.37 1.78 17.63
CA SER A 382 -43.62 0.44 18.16
C SER A 382 -44.70 -0.27 17.35
N ASP A 383 -44.50 -1.57 17.12
CA ASP A 383 -45.44 -2.45 16.41
C ASP A 383 -45.91 -1.94 15.03
N LEU A 384 -45.04 -1.24 14.27
CA LEU A 384 -45.29 -0.80 12.91
C LEU A 384 -45.70 -1.97 12.02
N ARG A 385 -46.90 -1.90 11.45
CA ARG A 385 -47.38 -2.89 10.52
C ARG A 385 -46.83 -2.62 9.12
N VAL A 386 -46.09 -3.59 8.58
CA VAL A 386 -45.55 -3.56 7.21
C VAL A 386 -46.34 -4.54 6.36
N SER A 387 -47.10 -4.05 5.38
CA SER A 387 -47.95 -4.89 4.52
C SER A 387 -47.39 -5.02 3.12
N LEU A 388 -47.16 -6.25 2.66
CA LEU A 388 -46.80 -6.55 1.28
C LEU A 388 -48.07 -6.68 0.44
N VAL A 389 -48.14 -5.92 -0.65
CA VAL A 389 -49.19 -5.98 -1.67
C VAL A 389 -48.57 -6.51 -2.97
N MET A 390 -48.95 -7.72 -3.38
CA MET A 390 -48.52 -8.31 -4.65
C MET A 390 -49.62 -8.18 -5.68
N ASP A 391 -49.30 -7.53 -6.81
CA ASP A 391 -50.23 -7.33 -7.94
C ASP A 391 -51.60 -6.76 -7.52
N GLY A 392 -51.59 -5.84 -6.55
CA GLY A 392 -52.78 -5.18 -6.01
C GLY A 392 -53.52 -5.94 -4.91
N VAL A 393 -53.01 -7.09 -4.45
CA VAL A 393 -53.60 -7.91 -3.38
C VAL A 393 -52.66 -7.98 -2.18
N ILE A 394 -53.16 -7.71 -0.97
CA ILE A 394 -52.37 -7.90 0.27
C ILE A 394 -51.99 -9.38 0.38
N ALA A 395 -50.69 -9.65 0.34
CA ALA A 395 -50.11 -10.99 0.35
C ALA A 395 -49.67 -11.41 1.76
N ALA A 396 -49.02 -10.51 2.50
CA ALA A 396 -48.46 -10.80 3.82
C ALA A 396 -48.33 -9.53 4.67
N ASN A 397 -48.13 -9.71 5.98
CA ASN A 397 -47.82 -8.62 6.90
C ASN A 397 -46.65 -9.05 7.80
N ASN A 398 -45.76 -8.13 8.07
CA ASN A 398 -44.76 -8.20 9.14
C ASN A 398 -45.01 -7.06 10.15
N THR A 399 -44.32 -7.15 11.28
CA THR A 399 -44.32 -6.09 12.30
C THR A 399 -42.88 -5.70 12.59
N LEU A 400 -42.63 -4.40 12.76
CA LEU A 400 -41.33 -3.84 13.05
C LEU A 400 -41.45 -2.81 14.20
N SER A 401 -40.39 -2.60 14.96
CA SER A 401 -40.26 -1.46 15.86
C SER A 401 -38.90 -0.86 15.62
N LEU A 402 -38.82 0.46 15.63
CA LEU A 402 -37.61 1.19 15.30
C LEU A 402 -37.57 2.52 16.04
N SER A 403 -36.39 2.85 16.56
CA SER A 403 -36.19 4.11 17.28
C SER A 403 -36.31 5.34 16.37
N ALA A 404 -36.48 6.51 16.98
CA ALA A 404 -36.38 7.79 16.29
C ALA A 404 -35.05 7.93 15.53
N LYS A 405 -35.07 8.54 14.34
CA LYS A 405 -33.86 8.72 13.49
C LYS A 405 -33.05 7.43 13.33
N SER A 406 -33.73 6.32 13.06
CA SER A 406 -33.10 5.01 12.89
C SER A 406 -33.57 4.29 11.64
N VAL A 407 -32.82 3.25 11.26
CA VAL A 407 -33.14 2.39 10.11
C VAL A 407 -33.24 0.96 10.59
N SER A 408 -34.25 0.24 10.12
CA SER A 408 -34.39 -1.19 10.39
C SER A 408 -34.96 -1.92 9.17
N THR A 409 -34.73 -3.23 9.08
CA THR A 409 -35.10 -4.01 7.89
C THR A 409 -36.02 -5.17 8.24
N THR A 410 -36.92 -5.48 7.32
CA THR A 410 -37.74 -6.69 7.33
C THR A 410 -37.81 -7.27 5.93
N GLY A 411 -38.36 -8.47 5.76
CA GLY A 411 -38.43 -9.08 4.45
C GLY A 411 -39.57 -10.05 4.27
N PHE A 412 -39.95 -10.25 3.02
CA PHE A 412 -40.91 -11.24 2.57
C PHE A 412 -40.25 -12.18 1.56
N VAL A 413 -40.81 -13.37 1.42
CA VAL A 413 -40.37 -14.33 0.40
C VAL A 413 -41.52 -14.55 -0.57
N TYR A 414 -41.25 -14.42 -1.86
CA TYR A 414 -42.24 -14.57 -2.91
C TYR A 414 -41.77 -15.55 -4.00
N SER A 415 -42.61 -16.54 -4.30
CA SER A 415 -42.42 -17.50 -5.39
C SER A 415 -43.00 -16.92 -6.69
N ALA A 416 -42.18 -16.76 -7.71
CA ALA A 416 -42.56 -16.28 -9.04
C ALA A 416 -42.01 -17.20 -10.13
N GLU A 417 -42.73 -17.30 -11.26
CA GLU A 417 -42.35 -18.16 -12.38
C GLU A 417 -41.31 -17.49 -13.29
N HIS A 418 -40.52 -18.29 -14.03
CA HIS A 418 -39.55 -17.79 -15.01
C HIS A 418 -40.22 -16.85 -16.03
N LEU A 419 -39.57 -15.71 -16.32
CA LEU A 419 -40.05 -14.64 -17.21
C LEU A 419 -41.39 -14.00 -16.82
N SER A 420 -41.86 -14.21 -15.58
CA SER A 420 -42.98 -13.44 -15.03
C SER A 420 -42.53 -12.05 -14.55
N THR A 421 -43.45 -11.09 -14.55
CA THR A 421 -43.25 -9.75 -14.00
C THR A 421 -44.33 -9.48 -12.98
N HIS A 422 -43.94 -8.99 -11.80
CA HIS A 422 -44.83 -8.72 -10.68
C HIS A 422 -44.62 -7.30 -10.15
N THR A 423 -45.69 -6.70 -9.62
CA THR A 423 -45.62 -5.45 -8.86
C THR A 423 -45.68 -5.75 -7.37
N ALA A 424 -44.65 -5.37 -6.63
CA ALA A 424 -44.64 -5.39 -5.18
C ALA A 424 -44.87 -3.97 -4.64
N GLY A 425 -45.86 -3.81 -3.78
CA GLY A 425 -46.11 -2.59 -3.00
C GLY A 425 -45.88 -2.86 -1.51
N ILE A 426 -45.30 -1.89 -0.81
CA ILE A 426 -45.19 -1.88 0.64
C ILE A 426 -46.07 -0.75 1.16
N MET A 427 -46.90 -1.07 2.16
CA MET A 427 -47.66 -0.10 2.94
C MET A 427 -47.21 -0.18 4.40
N LEU A 428 -46.66 0.91 4.91
CA LEU A 428 -46.41 1.10 6.34
C LEU A 428 -47.67 1.66 6.98
N ASP A 429 -47.97 1.19 8.19
CA ASP A 429 -49.14 1.56 8.99
C ASP A 429 -50.46 1.70 8.20
N PRO A 430 -50.92 0.66 7.48
CA PRO A 430 -52.13 0.75 6.66
C PRO A 430 -53.41 1.02 7.47
N ASP A 431 -53.34 0.86 8.79
CA ASP A 431 -54.46 1.05 9.71
C ASP A 431 -54.48 2.49 10.30
N ASP A 432 -53.48 3.34 9.97
CA ASP A 432 -53.36 4.76 10.37
C ASP A 432 -53.45 4.94 11.90
N VAL A 433 -52.63 4.16 12.62
CA VAL A 433 -52.63 4.07 14.10
C VAL A 433 -51.47 4.86 14.71
N ILE A 434 -50.34 4.95 14.01
CA ILE A 434 -49.13 5.68 14.42
C ILE A 434 -49.25 7.09 13.83
N SER A 435 -49.05 8.10 14.67
CA SER A 435 -49.03 9.49 14.19
C SER A 435 -47.66 9.82 13.63
N GLU A 436 -47.64 10.29 12.38
CA GLU A 436 -46.43 10.61 11.66
C GLU A 436 -46.38 12.09 11.27
N SER A 437 -45.18 12.60 11.02
CA SER A 437 -45.00 13.98 10.58
C SER A 437 -45.33 14.17 9.09
N ASP A 438 -45.28 13.09 8.30
CA ASP A 438 -45.72 13.04 6.90
C ASP A 438 -46.41 11.69 6.55
N GLU A 439 -47.73 11.64 6.68
CA GLU A 439 -48.54 10.45 6.37
C GLU A 439 -48.61 10.08 4.86
N THR A 440 -47.89 10.80 3.99
CA THR A 440 -47.99 10.62 2.53
C THR A 440 -46.87 9.78 1.94
N ASN A 441 -45.84 9.44 2.71
CA ASN A 441 -44.63 8.74 2.24
C ASN A 441 -44.56 7.26 2.67
N ASN A 442 -45.56 6.77 3.41
CA ASN A 442 -45.63 5.42 4.01
C ASN A 442 -45.81 4.30 2.96
N ASN A 443 -45.84 4.62 1.66
CA ASN A 443 -46.13 3.68 0.58
C ASN A 443 -45.10 3.74 -0.54
N VAL A 444 -44.55 2.59 -0.92
CA VAL A 444 -43.67 2.44 -2.10
C VAL A 444 -44.11 1.27 -2.96
N SER A 445 -43.88 1.34 -4.27
CA SER A 445 -44.10 0.21 -5.16
C SER A 445 -43.03 0.11 -6.22
N ALA A 446 -42.65 -1.11 -6.57
CA ALA A 446 -41.67 -1.41 -7.61
C ALA A 446 -42.03 -2.72 -8.32
N THR A 447 -41.58 -2.84 -9.57
CA THR A 447 -41.76 -4.05 -10.37
C THR A 447 -40.47 -4.83 -10.48
N PHE A 448 -40.55 -6.16 -10.46
CA PHE A 448 -39.44 -7.04 -10.77
C PHE A 448 -39.86 -8.10 -11.78
N LYS A 449 -38.90 -8.51 -12.61
CA LYS A 449 -39.03 -9.63 -13.55
C LYS A 449 -38.14 -10.77 -13.07
N ILE A 450 -38.58 -12.02 -13.23
CA ILE A 450 -37.76 -13.18 -12.92
C ILE A 450 -37.01 -13.66 -14.16
N VAL A 451 -35.73 -13.90 -14.00
CA VAL A 451 -34.84 -14.47 -15.00
C VAL A 451 -34.15 -15.71 -14.46
N GLU A 452 -33.78 -16.62 -15.35
CA GLU A 452 -33.01 -17.81 -15.04
C GLU A 452 -31.54 -17.56 -15.35
N VAL A 453 -30.66 -17.87 -14.40
CA VAL A 453 -29.20 -17.77 -14.58
C VAL A 453 -28.53 -19.06 -14.12
N ARG A 454 -27.38 -19.39 -14.71
CA ARG A 454 -26.58 -20.56 -14.30
C ARG A 454 -25.29 -20.13 -13.63
N LYS A 455 -25.00 -20.70 -12.47
CA LYS A 455 -23.82 -20.40 -11.66
C LYS A 455 -22.98 -21.66 -11.47
N ILE A 456 -21.70 -21.58 -11.82
CA ILE A 456 -20.75 -22.68 -11.69
C ILE A 456 -19.60 -22.22 -10.80
N ALA A 457 -19.16 -23.07 -9.87
CA ALA A 457 -17.93 -22.86 -9.11
C ALA A 457 -17.10 -24.16 -9.09
N GLY A 458 -15.82 -24.08 -9.45
CA GLY A 458 -14.90 -25.22 -9.52
C GLY A 458 -13.54 -24.96 -8.86
N ILE A 459 -12.86 -26.04 -8.46
CA ILE A 459 -11.58 -26.02 -7.71
C ILE A 459 -10.36 -26.12 -8.63
N SER A 460 -10.53 -26.49 -9.90
CA SER A 460 -9.48 -26.42 -10.91
C SER A 460 -10.09 -26.43 -12.31
N TRP A 461 -9.32 -25.97 -13.27
CA TRP A 461 -9.59 -26.14 -14.69
C TRP A 461 -9.31 -27.55 -15.22
N VAL A 462 -8.47 -28.32 -14.53
CA VAL A 462 -8.06 -29.67 -14.94
C VAL A 462 -8.89 -30.73 -14.21
N ASP A 463 -9.36 -30.40 -13.00
CA ASP A 463 -10.19 -31.27 -12.19
C ASP A 463 -11.66 -30.86 -12.30
N THR A 464 -12.51 -31.80 -12.73
CA THR A 464 -13.97 -31.60 -12.88
C THR A 464 -14.70 -31.46 -11.55
N ASP A 465 -13.99 -31.48 -10.42
CA ASP A 465 -14.58 -31.31 -9.09
C ASP A 465 -15.20 -29.91 -8.93
N LEU A 466 -16.50 -29.87 -9.18
CA LEU A 466 -17.34 -28.70 -8.97
C LEU A 466 -17.66 -28.56 -7.48
N ILE A 467 -17.53 -27.34 -6.97
CA ILE A 467 -18.14 -26.94 -5.70
C ILE A 467 -19.66 -26.95 -5.88
N PHE A 468 -20.14 -26.38 -6.99
CA PHE A 468 -21.54 -26.46 -7.42
C PHE A 468 -21.70 -26.05 -8.90
N ASP A 469 -22.80 -26.50 -9.50
CA ASP A 469 -23.33 -26.03 -10.79
C ASP A 469 -24.85 -25.99 -10.65
N ILE A 470 -25.40 -24.77 -10.61
CA ILE A 470 -26.78 -24.51 -10.21
C ILE A 470 -27.41 -23.54 -11.20
N THR A 471 -28.59 -23.91 -11.70
CA THR A 471 -29.51 -23.00 -12.35
C THR A 471 -30.46 -22.42 -11.31
N LYS A 472 -30.66 -21.09 -11.33
CA LYS A 472 -31.43 -20.37 -10.31
C LYS A 472 -32.33 -19.32 -10.93
N LEU A 473 -33.56 -19.22 -10.41
CA LEU A 473 -34.44 -18.09 -10.68
C LEU A 473 -34.08 -16.91 -9.77
N VAL A 474 -33.90 -15.74 -10.37
CA VAL A 474 -33.46 -14.52 -9.69
C VAL A 474 -34.22 -13.30 -10.23
N PRO A 475 -34.37 -12.23 -9.45
CA PRO A 475 -34.80 -10.94 -9.99
C PRO A 475 -33.84 -10.45 -11.08
N GLU A 476 -34.38 -9.99 -12.21
CA GLU A 476 -33.59 -9.38 -13.29
C GLU A 476 -32.81 -8.18 -12.75
N GLY A 477 -31.53 -8.09 -13.12
CA GLY A 477 -30.61 -7.09 -12.57
C GLY A 477 -29.94 -7.47 -11.26
N ALA A 478 -30.27 -8.62 -10.64
CA ALA A 478 -29.49 -9.16 -9.53
C ALA A 478 -28.01 -9.28 -9.93
N THR A 479 -27.10 -8.96 -9.00
CA THR A 479 -25.68 -8.95 -9.32
C THR A 479 -25.07 -10.35 -9.25
N ALA A 480 -23.95 -10.57 -9.95
CA ALA A 480 -23.20 -11.83 -9.86
C ALA A 480 -22.83 -12.23 -8.42
N ILE A 481 -22.65 -11.25 -7.51
CA ILE A 481 -22.37 -11.48 -6.09
C ILE A 481 -23.64 -11.80 -5.30
N ASP A 482 -24.78 -11.16 -5.58
CA ASP A 482 -26.05 -11.47 -4.89
C ASP A 482 -26.49 -12.90 -5.20
N VAL A 483 -26.37 -13.30 -6.46
CA VAL A 483 -26.61 -14.69 -6.87
C VAL A 483 -25.64 -15.63 -6.17
N LEU A 484 -24.35 -15.28 -6.08
CA LEU A 484 -23.36 -16.11 -5.39
C LEU A 484 -23.65 -16.26 -3.89
N LYS A 485 -23.97 -15.17 -3.18
CA LYS A 485 -24.38 -15.18 -1.76
C LYS A 485 -25.62 -16.05 -1.51
N SER A 486 -26.50 -16.15 -2.52
CA SER A 486 -27.72 -16.95 -2.42
C SER A 486 -27.49 -18.45 -2.60
N VAL A 487 -26.33 -18.89 -3.09
CA VAL A 487 -26.01 -20.31 -3.35
C VAL A 487 -24.77 -20.82 -2.60
N ALA A 488 -24.01 -19.94 -1.96
CA ALA A 488 -22.77 -20.30 -1.28
C ALA A 488 -22.53 -19.50 0.00
N ASN A 489 -21.71 -20.07 0.88
CA ASN A 489 -21.15 -19.35 2.03
C ASN A 489 -19.90 -18.59 1.59
N LEU A 490 -19.89 -17.28 1.79
CA LEU A 490 -18.76 -16.43 1.42
C LEU A 490 -18.00 -15.96 2.66
N THR A 491 -16.68 -16.09 2.61
CA THR A 491 -15.74 -15.45 3.56
C THR A 491 -14.75 -14.58 2.80
N TYR A 492 -14.01 -13.74 3.52
CA TYR A 492 -13.02 -12.84 2.95
C TYR A 492 -11.76 -12.88 3.81
N SER A 493 -10.60 -13.00 3.15
CA SER A 493 -9.30 -13.13 3.82
C SER A 493 -8.96 -11.94 4.73
N THR A 494 -9.41 -10.74 4.37
CA THR A 494 -9.31 -9.51 5.18
C THR A 494 -10.54 -8.63 4.97
N PRO A 495 -10.91 -7.79 5.94
CA PRO A 495 -11.93 -6.75 5.74
C PRO A 495 -11.63 -5.91 4.49
N GLY A 496 -12.62 -5.69 3.63
CA GLY A 496 -12.49 -4.92 2.39
C GLY A 496 -11.88 -5.65 1.19
N SER A 497 -11.54 -6.94 1.30
CA SER A 497 -11.09 -7.73 0.14
C SER A 497 -12.24 -7.93 -0.86
N PRO A 498 -12.06 -7.65 -2.17
CA PRO A 498 -13.12 -7.84 -3.16
C PRO A 498 -13.31 -9.31 -3.55
N THR A 499 -12.26 -10.13 -3.45
CA THR A 499 -12.29 -11.53 -3.88
C THR A 499 -12.87 -12.43 -2.78
N PRO A 500 -13.99 -13.12 -3.03
CA PRO A 500 -14.58 -14.02 -2.05
C PRO A 500 -13.83 -15.35 -1.97
N GLU A 501 -13.88 -15.95 -0.79
CA GLU A 501 -13.64 -17.37 -0.57
C GLU A 501 -15.01 -18.08 -0.56
N ILE A 502 -15.13 -19.18 -1.31
CA ILE A 502 -16.43 -19.82 -1.57
C ILE A 502 -16.46 -21.18 -0.87
N ASN A 503 -17.43 -21.38 0.01
CA ASN A 503 -17.66 -22.63 0.75
C ASN A 503 -16.40 -23.16 1.49
N GLY A 504 -15.57 -22.25 2.01
CA GLY A 504 -14.34 -22.59 2.74
C GLY A 504 -13.13 -22.93 1.86
N VAL A 505 -13.25 -22.79 0.53
CA VAL A 505 -12.10 -22.82 -0.37
C VAL A 505 -11.40 -21.47 -0.31
N ASN A 506 -10.28 -21.43 0.40
CA ASN A 506 -9.56 -20.20 0.70
C ASN A 506 -8.53 -19.85 -0.37
N LYS A 507 -8.13 -18.58 -0.43
CA LYS A 507 -7.00 -18.15 -1.27
C LYS A 507 -5.71 -18.86 -0.83
N SER A 508 -4.89 -19.30 -1.80
CA SER A 508 -3.52 -19.77 -1.57
C SER A 508 -2.53 -18.85 -2.27
N SER A 509 -1.85 -18.00 -1.50
CA SER A 509 -0.79 -17.14 -2.03
C SER A 509 0.45 -17.94 -2.45
N GLU A 510 0.73 -19.08 -1.79
CA GLU A 510 1.87 -19.94 -2.12
C GLU A 510 1.69 -20.64 -3.48
N GLU A 511 0.47 -21.04 -3.81
CA GLU A 511 0.13 -21.70 -5.08
C GLU A 511 -0.35 -20.71 -6.16
N SER A 512 -0.45 -19.42 -5.83
CA SER A 512 -1.07 -18.38 -6.66
C SER A 512 -2.51 -18.73 -7.11
N LYS A 513 -3.32 -19.26 -6.19
CA LYS A 513 -4.72 -19.64 -6.44
C LYS A 513 -5.70 -18.77 -5.69
N TRP A 514 -6.69 -18.25 -6.41
CA TRP A 514 -7.86 -17.55 -5.87
C TRP A 514 -9.01 -17.66 -6.87
N PHE A 515 -10.23 -17.31 -6.43
CA PHE A 515 -11.37 -17.31 -7.34
C PHE A 515 -11.27 -16.20 -8.37
N TRP A 516 -11.49 -16.57 -9.62
CA TRP A 516 -11.75 -15.68 -10.75
C TRP A 516 -13.21 -15.76 -11.12
N LEU A 517 -13.75 -14.71 -11.73
CA LEU A 517 -15.13 -14.66 -12.20
C LEU A 517 -15.12 -14.42 -13.70
N PHE A 518 -15.91 -15.25 -14.40
CA PHE A 518 -16.23 -15.08 -15.81
C PHE A 518 -17.74 -14.96 -15.96
N ILE A 519 -18.19 -14.04 -16.81
CA ILE A 519 -19.61 -13.85 -17.15
C ILE A 519 -19.72 -14.08 -18.65
N ASN A 520 -20.52 -15.08 -19.05
CA ASN A 520 -20.68 -15.53 -20.43
C ASN A 520 -19.34 -15.77 -21.15
N GLY A 521 -18.32 -16.28 -20.46
CA GLY A 521 -16.99 -16.56 -21.01
C GLY A 521 -16.04 -15.36 -21.04
N LEU A 522 -16.48 -14.19 -20.58
CA LEU A 522 -15.67 -12.98 -20.50
C LEU A 522 -15.16 -12.76 -19.07
N PRO A 523 -13.89 -12.39 -18.86
CA PRO A 523 -13.35 -12.13 -17.54
C PRO A 523 -14.06 -10.94 -16.88
N TYR A 524 -14.36 -11.06 -15.59
CA TYR A 524 -14.96 -9.96 -14.82
C TYR A 524 -14.39 -9.91 -13.40
N PRO A 525 -13.49 -8.96 -13.09
CA PRO A 525 -12.84 -8.94 -11.79
C PRO A 525 -13.86 -8.56 -10.70
N TYR A 526 -13.74 -9.17 -9.51
CA TYR A 526 -14.63 -8.87 -8.38
C TYR A 526 -14.56 -7.43 -7.88
N SER A 527 -13.49 -6.71 -8.22
CA SER A 527 -13.34 -5.27 -7.94
C SER A 527 -14.03 -4.37 -8.96
N ALA A 528 -14.55 -4.91 -10.07
CA ALA A 528 -15.33 -4.15 -11.03
C ALA A 528 -16.68 -3.71 -10.41
N PRO A 529 -17.32 -2.67 -10.98
CA PRO A 529 -18.69 -2.30 -10.62
C PRO A 529 -19.65 -3.51 -10.68
N PRO A 530 -20.79 -3.49 -9.96
CA PRO A 530 -21.73 -4.60 -10.03
C PRO A 530 -22.25 -4.85 -11.46
N TYR A 531 -22.22 -6.11 -11.89
CA TYR A 531 -22.78 -6.55 -13.18
C TYR A 531 -24.23 -6.99 -13.00
N PRO A 532 -25.22 -6.30 -13.59
CA PRO A 532 -26.62 -6.70 -13.53
C PRO A 532 -26.88 -7.86 -14.50
N LEU A 533 -27.47 -8.95 -14.00
CA LEU A 533 -27.69 -10.15 -14.81
C LEU A 533 -28.99 -10.12 -15.61
N HIS A 534 -28.95 -10.75 -16.77
CA HIS A 534 -30.06 -10.99 -17.68
C HIS A 534 -30.39 -12.49 -17.81
N ASP A 535 -31.53 -12.77 -18.45
CA ASP A 535 -31.99 -14.14 -18.67
C ASP A 535 -31.01 -14.97 -19.49
N GLY A 536 -30.79 -16.20 -19.04
CA GLY A 536 -29.91 -17.19 -19.67
C GLY A 536 -28.42 -17.04 -19.33
N GLU A 537 -27.99 -15.94 -18.72
CA GLU A 537 -26.57 -15.67 -18.49
C GLU A 537 -25.91 -16.70 -17.55
N VAL A 538 -24.64 -16.98 -17.85
CA VAL A 538 -23.83 -17.99 -17.15
C VAL A 538 -22.65 -17.31 -16.49
N MET A 539 -22.46 -17.60 -15.19
CA MET A 539 -21.30 -17.11 -14.45
C MET A 539 -20.49 -18.29 -13.92
N VAL A 540 -19.18 -18.20 -14.09
CA VAL A 540 -18.24 -19.24 -13.66
C VAL A 540 -17.25 -18.65 -12.67
N HIS A 541 -17.07 -19.36 -11.56
CA HIS A 541 -16.06 -19.09 -10.56
C HIS A 541 -14.99 -20.17 -10.58
N THR A 542 -13.76 -19.84 -10.95
CA THR A 542 -12.66 -20.82 -10.99
C THR A 542 -11.62 -20.48 -9.93
N HIS A 543 -11.32 -21.43 -9.05
CA HIS A 543 -10.21 -21.31 -8.10
C HIS A 543 -8.99 -22.02 -8.66
N ASP A 544 -8.20 -21.34 -9.48
CA ASP A 544 -7.00 -21.97 -10.01
C ASP A 544 -5.84 -20.99 -10.14
N ARG A 545 -4.66 -21.54 -10.42
CA ARG A 545 -3.43 -20.82 -10.65
C ARG A 545 -3.59 -19.95 -11.88
N THR A 546 -3.03 -18.75 -11.84
CA THR A 546 -2.97 -17.90 -13.02
C THR A 546 -2.07 -18.55 -14.08
N LEU A 547 -2.67 -19.01 -15.18
CA LEU A 547 -1.99 -19.63 -16.31
C LEU A 547 -1.60 -18.56 -17.32
N GLY A 548 -0.51 -17.85 -17.02
CA GLY A 548 -0.06 -16.74 -17.83
C GLY A 548 0.92 -17.11 -18.92
N VAL A 549 0.88 -16.34 -20.01
CA VAL A 549 2.04 -16.16 -20.88
C VAL A 549 3.13 -15.46 -20.08
N VAL A 550 4.20 -16.17 -19.72
CA VAL A 550 5.35 -15.55 -19.08
C VAL A 550 6.14 -14.77 -20.14
N ILE A 551 5.99 -13.44 -20.14
CA ILE A 551 6.89 -12.58 -20.90
C ILE A 551 8.07 -12.21 -20.00
N ASP A 552 9.25 -12.72 -20.35
CA ASP A 552 10.51 -12.36 -19.69
C ASP A 552 10.67 -10.84 -19.60
N GLY A 553 10.78 -10.32 -18.39
CA GLY A 553 10.97 -8.89 -18.11
C GLY A 553 9.70 -8.06 -17.94
N ILE A 554 8.51 -8.62 -18.18
CA ILE A 554 7.22 -7.90 -18.03
C ILE A 554 6.35 -8.50 -16.91
N GLY A 555 6.49 -9.80 -16.62
CA GLY A 555 5.96 -10.40 -15.37
C GLY A 555 4.43 -10.49 -15.27
N HIS A 556 3.71 -10.44 -16.38
CA HIS A 556 2.26 -10.57 -16.38
C HIS A 556 1.80 -12.03 -16.28
N TYR A 557 0.74 -12.25 -15.50
CA TYR A 557 0.03 -13.52 -15.43
C TYR A 557 -1.39 -13.30 -15.94
N PHE A 558 -1.76 -13.97 -17.02
CA PHE A 558 -3.08 -13.86 -17.66
C PHE A 558 -3.92 -15.12 -17.38
N GLN A 559 -5.24 -15.02 -17.54
CA GLN A 559 -6.08 -16.22 -17.65
C GLN A 559 -6.75 -16.24 -19.02
N PRO A 560 -6.70 -17.38 -19.73
CA PRO A 560 -7.39 -17.51 -21.01
C PRO A 560 -8.91 -17.44 -20.80
N ARG A 561 -9.64 -17.01 -21.84
CA ARG A 561 -11.09 -17.13 -21.84
C ARG A 561 -11.47 -18.62 -21.82
N PRO A 562 -12.42 -19.05 -20.99
CA PRO A 562 -12.77 -20.45 -20.83
C PRO A 562 -13.47 -21.02 -22.07
N ALA A 563 -12.80 -21.89 -22.83
CA ALA A 563 -13.37 -22.46 -24.05
C ALA A 563 -14.65 -23.29 -23.81
N PHE A 564 -14.80 -23.92 -22.64
CA PHE A 564 -16.02 -24.67 -22.30
C PHE A 564 -17.27 -23.81 -22.16
N MET A 565 -17.11 -22.48 -22.02
CA MET A 565 -18.24 -21.56 -22.01
C MET A 565 -18.77 -21.30 -23.43
N TYR A 566 -18.30 -21.99 -24.46
CA TYR A 566 -18.96 -21.97 -25.76
C TYR A 566 -20.41 -22.52 -25.66
N PRO A 567 -21.43 -21.83 -26.19
CA PRO A 567 -21.38 -20.63 -27.02
C PRO A 567 -21.78 -19.32 -26.28
N GLU A 568 -21.65 -19.24 -24.96
CA GLU A 568 -22.10 -18.12 -24.11
C GLU A 568 -21.66 -16.73 -24.58
N PRO A 569 -20.39 -16.48 -24.99
CA PRO A 569 -19.99 -15.16 -25.49
C PRO A 569 -20.76 -14.73 -26.75
N PHE A 570 -21.22 -15.70 -27.54
CA PHE A 570 -21.97 -15.48 -28.78
C PHE A 570 -23.48 -15.43 -28.52
N LEU A 571 -23.96 -16.08 -27.46
CA LEU A 571 -25.39 -16.18 -27.14
C LEU A 571 -25.87 -15.03 -26.26
N HIS A 572 -25.14 -14.74 -25.18
CA HIS A 572 -25.54 -13.77 -24.17
C HIS A 572 -24.62 -12.55 -24.09
N GLY A 573 -23.38 -12.63 -24.61
CA GLY A 573 -22.48 -11.48 -24.76
C GLY A 573 -22.14 -10.80 -23.42
N HIS A 574 -22.13 -9.46 -23.40
CA HIS A 574 -21.78 -8.68 -22.21
C HIS A 574 -22.67 -7.44 -22.04
N LYS A 575 -23.20 -7.22 -20.83
CA LYS A 575 -24.07 -6.10 -20.45
C LYS A 575 -25.25 -5.91 -21.42
N GLY A 576 -25.87 -7.01 -21.82
CA GLY A 576 -27.00 -7.02 -22.75
C GLY A 576 -26.63 -6.72 -24.22
N MET A 577 -25.34 -6.65 -24.57
CA MET A 577 -24.87 -6.51 -25.94
C MET A 577 -24.26 -7.82 -26.45
N VAL A 578 -24.73 -8.28 -27.60
CA VAL A 578 -24.22 -9.47 -28.29
C VAL A 578 -23.66 -9.03 -29.65
N PRO A 579 -22.34 -9.06 -29.86
CA PRO A 579 -21.73 -8.81 -31.16
C PRO A 579 -22.21 -9.81 -32.22
N ASN A 580 -22.23 -9.41 -33.49
CA ASN A 580 -22.44 -10.37 -34.58
C ASN A 580 -21.34 -11.45 -34.55
N THR A 581 -21.58 -12.61 -35.15
CA THR A 581 -20.56 -13.66 -35.20
C THR A 581 -20.13 -13.90 -36.65
N THR A 582 -18.83 -13.79 -36.92
CA THR A 582 -18.24 -14.14 -38.22
C THR A 582 -17.33 -15.36 -38.06
N ILE A 583 -17.69 -16.46 -38.72
CA ILE A 583 -16.87 -17.66 -38.83
C ILE A 583 -15.93 -17.49 -40.02
N VAL A 584 -14.64 -17.37 -39.75
CA VAL A 584 -13.59 -17.13 -40.75
C VAL A 584 -12.84 -18.42 -41.04
N TYR A 585 -12.86 -18.86 -42.30
CA TYR A 585 -12.34 -20.18 -42.68
C TYR A 585 -11.45 -20.14 -43.93
N SER A 586 -10.51 -21.09 -44.00
CA SER A 586 -9.69 -21.32 -45.21
C SER A 586 -10.40 -22.24 -46.20
N HIS A 587 -9.97 -22.23 -47.47
CA HIS A 587 -10.46 -23.19 -48.47
C HIS A 587 -10.30 -24.64 -47.99
N GLY A 588 -11.36 -25.45 -48.15
CA GLY A 588 -11.43 -26.82 -47.68
C GLY A 588 -12.19 -26.99 -46.36
N PHE A 589 -12.52 -25.91 -45.66
CA PHE A 589 -13.24 -25.91 -44.38
C PHE A 589 -14.70 -25.42 -44.50
N GLU A 590 -15.25 -25.35 -45.72
CA GLU A 590 -16.63 -24.89 -45.97
C GLU A 590 -17.67 -25.69 -45.19
N SER A 591 -17.49 -27.01 -45.10
CA SER A 591 -18.39 -27.91 -44.37
C SER A 591 -18.32 -27.71 -42.86
N ASP A 592 -17.12 -27.47 -42.31
CA ASP A 592 -16.94 -27.22 -40.88
C ASP A 592 -17.56 -25.88 -40.48
N ALA A 593 -17.30 -24.83 -41.28
CA ALA A 593 -17.89 -23.51 -41.07
C ALA A 593 -19.43 -23.57 -41.05
N THR A 594 -20.01 -24.32 -41.99
CA THR A 594 -21.47 -24.53 -42.06
C THR A 594 -21.99 -25.31 -40.85
N ALA A 595 -21.26 -26.34 -40.40
CA ALA A 595 -21.66 -27.14 -39.24
C ALA A 595 -21.64 -26.31 -37.94
N ILE A 596 -20.60 -25.50 -37.74
CA ILE A 596 -20.49 -24.57 -36.59
C ILE A 596 -21.59 -23.51 -36.67
N GLN A 597 -21.84 -22.92 -37.84
CA GLN A 597 -22.92 -21.95 -38.04
C GLN A 597 -24.28 -22.53 -37.63
N ASN A 598 -24.61 -23.73 -38.12
CA ASN A 598 -25.85 -24.40 -37.77
C ASN A 598 -25.94 -24.66 -36.26
N ARG A 599 -24.84 -25.10 -35.63
CA ARG A 599 -24.81 -25.34 -34.18
C ARG A 599 -25.08 -24.08 -33.35
N LEU A 600 -24.51 -22.94 -33.75
CA LEU A 600 -24.75 -21.65 -33.10
C LEU A 600 -26.22 -21.22 -33.26
N LEU A 601 -26.75 -21.29 -34.49
CA LEU A 601 -28.15 -20.95 -34.78
C LEU A 601 -29.12 -21.85 -34.00
N ASP A 602 -28.85 -23.15 -33.94
CA ASP A 602 -29.64 -24.13 -33.16
C ASP A 602 -29.57 -23.85 -31.65
N SER A 603 -28.51 -23.19 -31.17
CA SER A 603 -28.34 -22.78 -29.78
C SER A 603 -28.95 -21.39 -29.48
N GLY A 604 -29.53 -20.73 -30.49
CA GLY A 604 -30.19 -19.42 -30.34
C GLY A 604 -29.33 -18.20 -30.66
N VAL A 605 -28.08 -18.38 -31.08
CA VAL A 605 -27.20 -17.27 -31.48
C VAL A 605 -27.76 -16.61 -32.74
N VAL A 606 -27.83 -15.29 -32.73
CA VAL A 606 -28.32 -14.49 -33.87
C VAL A 606 -27.15 -13.90 -34.68
N ASN A 607 -27.41 -13.54 -35.95
CA ASN A 607 -26.44 -12.88 -36.84
C ASN A 607 -25.10 -13.61 -37.03
N VAL A 608 -25.16 -14.92 -37.31
CA VAL A 608 -23.97 -15.73 -37.64
C VAL A 608 -23.72 -15.74 -39.15
N THR A 609 -22.54 -15.29 -39.57
CA THR A 609 -22.09 -15.32 -40.97
C THR A 609 -20.83 -16.16 -41.14
N THR A 610 -20.56 -16.62 -42.36
CA THR A 610 -19.35 -17.37 -42.70
C THR A 610 -18.59 -16.63 -43.80
N THR A 611 -17.28 -16.46 -43.65
CA THR A 611 -16.45 -15.70 -44.60
C THR A 611 -15.12 -16.43 -44.84
N LEU A 612 -14.66 -16.46 -46.10
CA LEU A 612 -13.31 -16.94 -46.41
C LEU A 612 -12.26 -15.99 -45.81
N ALA A 613 -11.15 -16.52 -45.27
CA ALA A 613 -10.11 -15.72 -44.62
C ALA A 613 -9.63 -14.51 -45.44
N GLY A 614 -9.45 -14.67 -46.75
CA GLY A 614 -9.04 -13.56 -47.63
C GLY A 614 -10.12 -12.50 -47.92
N ASN A 615 -11.36 -12.70 -47.48
CA ASN A 615 -12.50 -11.83 -47.74
C ASN A 615 -13.06 -11.15 -46.48
N VAL A 616 -12.54 -11.49 -45.30
CA VAL A 616 -12.97 -10.86 -44.05
C VAL A 616 -12.58 -9.39 -44.05
N THR A 617 -13.48 -8.52 -43.59
CA THR A 617 -13.26 -7.08 -43.57
C THR A 617 -12.71 -6.63 -42.22
N GLY A 618 -12.00 -5.50 -42.20
CA GLY A 618 -11.54 -4.88 -40.94
C GLY A 618 -12.68 -4.60 -39.97
N ASN A 619 -13.84 -4.17 -40.48
CA ASN A 619 -15.02 -3.96 -39.64
C ASN A 619 -15.50 -5.26 -38.96
N GLN A 620 -15.45 -6.40 -39.65
CA GLN A 620 -15.79 -7.69 -39.04
C GLN A 620 -14.75 -8.09 -37.99
N THR A 621 -13.46 -7.94 -38.27
CA THR A 621 -12.42 -8.31 -37.29
C THR A 621 -12.46 -7.43 -36.04
N GLU A 622 -12.82 -6.15 -36.17
CA GLU A 622 -12.90 -5.20 -35.05
C GLU A 622 -14.17 -5.35 -34.22
N ASN A 623 -15.31 -5.71 -34.81
CA ASN A 623 -16.62 -5.57 -34.15
C ASN A 623 -17.41 -6.87 -34.00
N ASP A 624 -17.05 -7.94 -34.70
CA ASP A 624 -17.74 -9.22 -34.59
C ASP A 624 -16.99 -10.14 -33.62
N ASN A 625 -17.74 -11.00 -32.93
CA ASN A 625 -17.18 -12.23 -32.40
C ASN A 625 -16.64 -13.07 -33.57
N LEU A 626 -15.45 -13.64 -33.42
CA LEU A 626 -14.81 -14.43 -34.49
C LEU A 626 -14.70 -15.90 -34.10
N ILE A 627 -14.94 -16.78 -35.07
CA ILE A 627 -14.51 -18.17 -34.98
C ILE A 627 -13.56 -18.45 -36.14
N LEU A 628 -12.29 -18.64 -35.82
CA LEU A 628 -11.23 -18.86 -36.80
C LEU A 628 -10.96 -20.35 -36.95
N ILE A 629 -11.07 -20.85 -38.18
CA ILE A 629 -10.86 -22.27 -38.51
C ILE A 629 -9.85 -22.41 -39.65
N GLY A 630 -8.99 -23.42 -39.54
CA GLY A 630 -7.97 -23.76 -40.54
C GLY A 630 -6.58 -23.93 -39.96
N THR A 631 -5.56 -23.79 -40.81
CA THR A 631 -4.16 -23.79 -40.40
C THR A 631 -3.61 -22.36 -40.37
N PRO A 632 -2.58 -22.05 -39.57
CA PRO A 632 -1.93 -20.73 -39.58
C PRO A 632 -1.40 -20.33 -40.96
N ASP A 633 -1.02 -21.30 -41.80
CA ASP A 633 -0.51 -21.05 -43.16
C ASP A 633 -1.63 -20.70 -44.17
N ALA A 634 -2.88 -21.05 -43.87
CA ALA A 634 -4.01 -20.85 -44.77
C ALA A 634 -5.02 -19.81 -44.26
N ASN A 635 -4.91 -19.39 -42.99
CA ASN A 635 -5.74 -18.36 -42.36
C ASN A 635 -4.81 -17.35 -41.67
N ASP A 636 -4.48 -16.27 -42.38
CA ASP A 636 -3.50 -15.28 -41.93
C ASP A 636 -3.86 -14.64 -40.58
N ILE A 637 -5.15 -14.56 -40.23
CA ILE A 637 -5.58 -14.02 -38.92
C ILE A 637 -5.14 -14.94 -37.78
N ILE A 638 -5.19 -16.27 -37.95
CA ILE A 638 -4.71 -17.22 -36.93
C ILE A 638 -3.20 -17.02 -36.71
N TYR A 639 -2.45 -16.80 -37.78
CA TYR A 639 -1.03 -16.51 -37.71
C TYR A 639 -0.74 -15.16 -37.03
N GLU A 640 -1.49 -14.11 -37.36
CA GLU A 640 -1.34 -12.79 -36.74
C GLU A 640 -1.61 -12.83 -35.24
N ILE A 641 -2.75 -13.41 -34.81
CA ILE A 641 -3.09 -13.53 -33.40
C ILE A 641 -2.08 -14.40 -32.66
N SER A 642 -1.63 -15.51 -33.26
CA SER A 642 -0.60 -16.37 -32.64
C SER A 642 0.74 -15.65 -32.46
N ASN A 643 1.09 -14.67 -33.30
CA ASN A 643 2.28 -13.84 -33.07
C ASN A 643 2.10 -12.82 -31.93
N SER A 644 0.86 -12.46 -31.63
CA SER A 644 0.46 -11.55 -30.56
C SER A 644 -0.15 -12.29 -29.35
N TYR A 645 0.12 -13.59 -29.21
CA TYR A 645 -0.45 -14.48 -28.18
C TYR A 645 -0.41 -13.92 -26.74
N TYR A 646 0.62 -13.13 -26.45
CA TYR A 646 0.85 -12.51 -25.15
C TYR A 646 -0.04 -11.29 -24.86
N LEU A 647 -0.62 -10.65 -25.89
CA LEU A 647 -1.53 -9.51 -25.74
C LEU A 647 -2.98 -9.95 -25.50
N VAL A 648 -3.34 -11.12 -26.04
CA VAL A 648 -4.72 -11.65 -26.09
C VAL A 648 -4.97 -12.80 -25.11
N GLY A 649 -3.98 -13.16 -24.29
CA GLY A 649 -4.11 -14.20 -23.27
C GLY A 649 -4.11 -15.64 -23.81
N MET A 650 -3.29 -15.94 -24.84
CA MET A 650 -3.16 -17.30 -25.40
C MET A 650 -1.93 -18.05 -24.84
N PRO A 651 -2.07 -18.95 -23.86
CA PRO A 651 -0.98 -19.78 -23.34
C PRO A 651 -0.38 -20.76 -24.37
N VAL A 652 -1.18 -21.17 -25.36
CA VAL A 652 -0.77 -22.06 -26.45
C VAL A 652 -0.96 -21.36 -27.79
N TYR A 653 0.05 -21.39 -28.66
CA TYR A 653 0.06 -20.62 -29.91
C TYR A 653 0.88 -21.29 -31.02
N PHE A 654 0.66 -20.87 -32.27
CA PHE A 654 1.38 -21.36 -33.44
C PHE A 654 2.51 -20.40 -33.87
N LYS A 655 3.71 -20.91 -34.14
CA LYS A 655 4.81 -20.10 -34.66
C LYS A 655 5.81 -20.91 -35.48
N GLY A 656 6.13 -20.45 -36.68
CA GLY A 656 7.14 -21.09 -37.53
C GLY A 656 6.85 -22.57 -37.85
N GLY A 657 5.58 -22.93 -38.07
CA GLY A 657 5.15 -24.30 -38.37
C GLY A 657 5.15 -25.27 -37.18
N LEU A 658 5.25 -24.74 -35.95
CA LEU A 658 5.19 -25.51 -34.69
C LEU A 658 4.12 -24.91 -33.77
N MET A 659 3.69 -25.70 -32.78
CA MET A 659 2.80 -25.24 -31.71
C MET A 659 3.56 -25.23 -30.39
N TYR A 660 3.45 -24.14 -29.64
CA TYR A 660 4.15 -23.90 -28.39
C TYR A 660 3.16 -23.83 -27.24
N ASP A 661 3.51 -24.41 -26.10
CA ASP A 661 2.78 -24.25 -24.85
C ASP A 661 3.68 -23.56 -23.82
N SER A 662 3.37 -22.29 -23.54
CA SER A 662 4.14 -21.46 -22.61
C SER A 662 3.99 -21.88 -21.15
N THR A 663 2.95 -22.65 -20.81
CA THR A 663 2.69 -23.10 -19.42
C THR A 663 3.56 -24.30 -19.03
N THR A 664 3.91 -25.13 -20.01
CA THR A 664 4.74 -26.34 -19.83
C THR A 664 6.15 -26.18 -20.40
N GLY A 665 6.35 -25.27 -21.35
CA GLY A 665 7.58 -25.13 -22.13
C GLY A 665 7.68 -26.12 -23.29
N ASP A 666 6.63 -26.90 -23.55
CA ASP A 666 6.61 -27.91 -24.61
C ASP A 666 6.47 -27.30 -26.01
N VAL A 667 7.01 -28.03 -26.99
CA VAL A 667 6.88 -27.71 -28.42
C VAL A 667 6.42 -28.95 -29.19
N TYR A 668 5.44 -28.77 -30.07
CA TYR A 668 4.78 -29.84 -30.81
C TYR A 668 4.89 -29.61 -32.32
N SER A 669 5.11 -30.69 -33.08
CA SER A 669 5.19 -30.68 -34.54
C SER A 669 3.96 -31.24 -35.24
N ALA A 670 2.98 -31.75 -34.49
CA ALA A 670 1.68 -32.16 -34.98
C ALA A 670 0.65 -32.00 -33.87
N GLY A 671 -0.57 -31.62 -34.22
CA GLY A 671 -1.65 -31.40 -33.28
C GLY A 671 -2.62 -30.29 -33.67
N GLY A 672 -3.74 -30.25 -32.94
CA GLY A 672 -4.77 -29.22 -33.03
C GLY A 672 -5.00 -28.51 -31.70
N LEU A 673 -5.58 -27.31 -31.78
CA LEU A 673 -5.83 -26.40 -30.66
C LEU A 673 -7.19 -25.72 -30.81
N LEU A 674 -8.07 -25.92 -29.84
CA LEU A 674 -9.25 -25.10 -29.61
C LEU A 674 -9.01 -24.20 -28.41
N ILE A 675 -9.06 -22.89 -28.60
CA ILE A 675 -8.84 -21.91 -27.52
C ILE A 675 -9.70 -20.66 -27.75
N ALA A 676 -10.10 -20.03 -26.66
CA ALA A 676 -10.73 -18.71 -26.69
C ALA A 676 -9.75 -17.65 -26.18
N CYS A 677 -9.75 -16.49 -26.82
CA CYS A 677 -8.89 -15.37 -26.47
C CYS A 677 -9.63 -14.05 -26.68
N ASP A 678 -8.95 -12.98 -26.27
CA ASP A 678 -9.43 -11.66 -26.56
C ASP A 678 -9.18 -11.23 -28.02
N ASN A 679 -9.89 -10.20 -28.48
CA ASN A 679 -9.78 -9.67 -29.82
C ASN A 679 -8.71 -8.56 -29.90
N PRO A 680 -7.56 -8.79 -30.56
CA PRO A 680 -6.52 -7.76 -30.62
C PRO A 680 -6.86 -6.60 -31.57
N PHE A 681 -7.97 -6.67 -32.30
CA PHE A 681 -8.32 -5.69 -33.33
C PHE A 681 -9.24 -4.58 -32.81
N ASP A 682 -9.93 -4.75 -31.68
CA ASP A 682 -10.91 -3.79 -31.15
C ASP A 682 -10.28 -2.62 -30.35
N ASN A 683 -9.10 -2.82 -29.75
CA ASN A 683 -8.48 -1.88 -28.81
C ASN A 683 -7.25 -1.13 -29.33
N SER A 684 -7.14 -0.97 -30.66
CA SER A 684 -5.94 -0.51 -31.39
C SER A 684 -4.84 -1.60 -31.47
N PRO A 685 -4.26 -1.85 -32.66
CA PRO A 685 -3.29 -2.94 -32.83
C PRO A 685 -2.06 -2.81 -31.91
N GLY A 686 -1.80 -3.84 -31.12
CA GLY A 686 -0.58 -3.96 -30.31
C GLY A 686 -0.73 -3.57 -28.83
N GLU A 687 -1.92 -3.14 -28.39
CA GLU A 687 -2.24 -2.93 -26.98
C GLU A 687 -2.61 -4.25 -26.28
N MET A 688 -2.39 -4.31 -24.96
CA MET A 688 -2.87 -5.45 -24.16
C MET A 688 -4.38 -5.39 -24.02
N SER A 689 -5.06 -6.48 -24.34
CA SER A 689 -6.53 -6.53 -24.37
C SER A 689 -7.11 -7.75 -23.63
N TYR A 690 -6.26 -8.60 -23.03
CA TYR A 690 -6.66 -9.85 -22.35
C TYR A 690 -7.81 -9.75 -21.32
N ASP A 691 -8.08 -8.58 -20.73
CA ASP A 691 -9.17 -8.33 -19.77
C ASP A 691 -10.35 -7.55 -20.36
N ASP A 692 -10.36 -7.35 -21.68
CA ASP A 692 -11.45 -6.67 -22.35
C ASP A 692 -12.73 -7.52 -22.33
N THR A 693 -13.85 -6.81 -22.38
CA THR A 693 -15.22 -7.30 -22.44
C THR A 693 -15.83 -7.14 -23.85
N GLY A 694 -15.00 -6.76 -24.84
CA GLY A 694 -15.33 -6.68 -26.26
C GLY A 694 -15.54 -8.05 -26.92
N PRO A 695 -15.58 -8.09 -28.27
CA PRO A 695 -15.81 -9.31 -29.01
C PRO A 695 -14.83 -10.45 -28.67
N SER A 696 -15.34 -11.68 -28.72
CA SER A 696 -14.59 -12.90 -28.45
C SER A 696 -14.08 -13.58 -29.70
N ILE A 697 -12.85 -14.10 -29.61
CA ILE A 697 -12.26 -14.94 -30.66
C ILE A 697 -12.15 -16.37 -30.14
N PHE A 698 -12.70 -17.31 -30.89
CA PHE A 698 -12.43 -18.73 -30.75
C PHE A 698 -11.58 -19.20 -31.91
N ILE A 699 -10.50 -19.91 -31.63
CA ILE A 699 -9.57 -20.44 -32.63
C ILE A 699 -9.66 -21.96 -32.57
N ALA A 700 -10.11 -22.58 -33.67
CA ALA A 700 -10.11 -24.02 -33.87
C ALA A 700 -9.14 -24.37 -35.01
N ALA A 701 -7.87 -24.58 -34.67
CA ALA A 701 -6.78 -24.65 -35.65
C ALA A 701 -5.92 -25.89 -35.49
N GLY A 702 -5.08 -26.17 -36.49
CA GLY A 702 -4.09 -27.24 -36.44
C GLY A 702 -2.84 -26.95 -37.26
N LEU A 703 -1.77 -27.71 -36.97
CA LEU A 703 -0.54 -27.68 -37.76
C LEU A 703 -0.71 -28.29 -39.16
N ASP A 704 -1.77 -29.06 -39.35
CA ASP A 704 -2.18 -29.68 -40.61
C ASP A 704 -3.72 -29.67 -40.72
N ASN A 705 -4.23 -29.91 -41.94
CA ASN A 705 -5.66 -29.85 -42.20
C ASN A 705 -6.47 -30.89 -41.42
N GLU A 706 -5.96 -32.12 -41.26
CA GLU A 706 -6.66 -33.17 -40.51
C GLU A 706 -6.83 -32.74 -39.05
N SER A 707 -5.78 -32.17 -38.47
CA SER A 707 -5.82 -31.66 -37.11
C SER A 707 -6.77 -30.47 -36.94
N ALA A 708 -6.80 -29.56 -37.91
CA ALA A 708 -7.72 -28.42 -37.92
C ALA A 708 -9.19 -28.87 -38.06
N HIS A 709 -9.49 -29.87 -38.90
CA HIS A 709 -10.84 -30.44 -39.02
C HIS A 709 -11.29 -31.10 -37.72
N ALA A 710 -10.43 -31.91 -37.08
CA ALA A 710 -10.73 -32.55 -35.80
C ALA A 710 -11.07 -31.53 -34.71
N THR A 711 -10.34 -30.42 -34.69
CA THR A 711 -10.57 -29.33 -33.73
C THR A 711 -11.86 -28.56 -34.03
N SER A 712 -12.13 -28.28 -35.31
CA SER A 712 -13.37 -27.63 -35.77
C SER A 712 -14.62 -28.45 -35.42
N ALA A 713 -14.51 -29.79 -35.45
CA ALA A 713 -15.58 -30.69 -35.08
C ALA A 713 -16.04 -30.55 -33.63
N LEU A 714 -15.18 -30.07 -32.72
CA LEU A 714 -15.57 -29.82 -31.33
C LEU A 714 -16.65 -28.73 -31.25
N LEU A 715 -16.48 -27.61 -31.96
CA LEU A 715 -17.44 -26.52 -31.95
C LEU A 715 -18.79 -26.87 -32.60
N SER A 716 -18.83 -27.91 -33.44
CA SER A 716 -20.07 -28.38 -34.09
C SER A 716 -20.71 -29.59 -33.42
N THR A 717 -20.01 -30.27 -32.51
CA THR A 717 -20.49 -31.49 -31.84
C THR A 717 -21.01 -31.18 -30.42
N PRO A 718 -22.29 -31.41 -30.11
CA PRO A 718 -22.85 -31.19 -28.78
C PRO A 718 -22.11 -31.96 -27.68
N GLY A 719 -21.82 -31.30 -26.55
CA GLY A 719 -21.18 -31.91 -25.37
C GLY A 719 -19.69 -32.25 -25.54
N SER A 720 -19.07 -31.94 -26.69
CA SER A 720 -17.66 -32.24 -26.93
C SER A 720 -16.68 -31.42 -26.11
N LEU A 721 -17.15 -30.31 -25.52
CA LEU A 721 -16.39 -29.42 -24.63
C LEU A 721 -16.64 -29.69 -23.15
N ASP A 722 -17.50 -30.65 -22.82
CA ASP A 722 -17.74 -31.05 -21.43
C ASP A 722 -16.42 -31.55 -20.83
N GLY A 723 -15.95 -30.90 -19.76
CA GLY A 723 -14.66 -31.20 -19.13
C GLY A 723 -13.43 -30.54 -19.76
N CYS A 724 -13.59 -29.69 -20.79
CA CYS A 724 -12.49 -28.95 -21.44
C CYS A 724 -12.45 -27.49 -20.95
N TYR A 725 -12.08 -27.25 -19.69
CA TYR A 725 -12.35 -25.97 -19.05
C TYR A 725 -11.48 -24.79 -19.52
N GLU A 726 -10.22 -24.99 -19.92
CA GLU A 726 -9.36 -23.89 -20.39
C GLU A 726 -9.37 -23.78 -21.91
N PHE A 727 -8.69 -24.73 -22.55
CA PHE A 727 -8.52 -24.90 -23.98
C PHE A 727 -8.31 -26.38 -24.23
N TRP A 728 -8.53 -26.83 -25.46
CA TRP A 728 -8.34 -28.22 -25.85
C TRP A 728 -7.17 -28.35 -26.82
N LYS A 729 -6.27 -29.30 -26.57
CA LYS A 729 -5.20 -29.67 -27.49
C LYS A 729 -5.03 -31.17 -27.56
N PHE A 730 -4.61 -31.66 -28.72
CA PHE A 730 -4.05 -33.01 -28.87
C PHE A 730 -2.76 -32.91 -29.67
N VAL A 731 -1.74 -33.61 -29.23
CA VAL A 731 -0.36 -33.33 -29.65
C VAL A 731 0.44 -34.61 -29.82
N SER A 732 1.37 -34.59 -30.79
CA SER A 732 2.49 -35.52 -30.82
C SER A 732 3.77 -34.76 -30.45
N PRO A 733 4.50 -35.17 -29.39
CA PRO A 733 5.72 -34.47 -28.97
C PRO A 733 6.82 -34.58 -30.02
N VAL A 734 7.59 -33.50 -30.20
CA VAL A 734 8.84 -33.54 -30.98
C VAL A 734 9.83 -34.40 -30.19
N ARG A 735 10.19 -35.59 -30.71
CA ARG A 735 11.36 -36.31 -30.19
C ARG A 735 12.60 -35.54 -30.62
N ILE A 736 13.20 -34.81 -29.68
CA ILE A 736 14.53 -34.21 -29.84
C ILE A 736 15.58 -35.32 -29.99
#